data_AF-A0A953TFI9-F1
#
_entry.id   AF-A0A953TFI9-F1
#
_cell.length_a   1.000
_cell.length_b   1.000
_cell.length_c   1.000
_cell.angle_alpha   90.00
_cell.angle_beta   90.00
_cell.angle_gamma   90.00
#
_symmetry.space_group_name_H-M   'P 1'
#
loop_
_entity.id
_entity.type
_entity.pdbx_description
1 polymer ?
#
loop_
_entity_poly.entity_id
_entity_poly.type
_entity_poly.pdbx_seq_one_letter_code
_entity_poly.pdbx_strand_id
1 'polypeptide(L)'
;MGDSPKLREFTETRMGLSLAENLARDQRDIWTSPARLRWRDSVWLVPLAGITVGVISIEREGVQHINLSPANVQRSRNFSNAGVSALVGAGGGLYLWGKMTHDDHRREAGLLSGEAFLNALGVASAFQHMVGRERPFVNNAAGQVGQYGPNGTSFPSAHATVAWSVASVLAHEYPGPLTKIFAYGLASAVSVTRVTGKEHFPSDVLIGSAIGYLMGRQVYRAHHNPELGGAPWGSPLDEHSEIFERKIARPGSVYVPIESWVYPAFERLAAMHFITTESRGQRPWTRTECARLVEEAAESLQSAEAEGRSPNPLTERMVEALRKEFTAELDLKEGGSLGRSFSVDSLYSRVMSLSGPVLNDSMHFGQTLSNDYGRPFRRGTNVVTGASFSGSYGNFFAYVRGEVQHAPGQPALSDALRQLNAAQDQLPVQPGVVSPAINRFQFLDAYFGMTLGNWQMSFGRQSLWLGTDDSGPFLWSNNVTPVNLFRIDRPSPFRLPGLLRLLGPAKVEFAVGQLGGHTVAAHNWIQVQRISLKTFRNFEFGATHTGQWGGDGQPNGIGPFFKVLLPLHELGNELVGKPSLSVQDLSFDFQYRIGGVATFYTELWARDMFTPFDNFGRLAPLGGLYFPRLPWLRNTDLRLESGYTDSPLNTAPLINEGFLHYWHSTYKNGYTNDGMILGNAMGRIAQMYQASAAHWFSPTSRLQVSFKRMQVSPTFVPGGAHWNDYAVQHEQQLKSGFWIKSFLQVEQLQYPALSLDRASNISASLELSYSPGRMGKH
;
A
#
# COMPACT_ATOMS: atom_id res chain seq x y z
N MET A 1 -25.69 58.01 24.59
CA MET A 1 -25.53 58.40 23.17
C MET A 1 -24.70 57.31 22.52
N GLY A 2 -25.24 56.64 21.51
CA GLY A 2 -24.49 55.61 20.76
C GLY A 2 -24.05 56.19 19.43
N ASP A 3 -22.77 55.99 19.09
CA ASP A 3 -22.32 56.08 17.70
C ASP A 3 -22.51 54.72 17.06
N SER A 4 -23.44 54.65 16.10
CA SER A 4 -23.55 53.51 15.20
C SER A 4 -22.33 53.48 14.26
N PRO A 5 -21.65 52.33 14.06
CA PRO A 5 -20.63 52.22 13.02
C PRO A 5 -21.30 52.47 11.66
N LYS A 6 -20.84 53.49 10.94
CA LYS A 6 -21.40 53.88 9.65
C LYS A 6 -21.24 52.76 8.64
N LEU A 7 -22.37 52.24 8.14
CA LEU A 7 -22.43 51.41 6.94
C LEU A 7 -21.58 52.06 5.83
N ARG A 8 -20.61 51.31 5.30
CA ARG A 8 -19.76 51.80 4.20
C ARG A 8 -20.56 51.79 2.91
N GLU A 9 -21.10 52.94 2.54
CA GLU A 9 -21.85 53.13 1.31
C GLU A 9 -20.98 52.87 0.06
N PHE A 10 -21.22 51.74 -0.62
CA PHE A 10 -20.47 51.26 -1.78
C PHE A 10 -20.84 52.04 -3.06
N THR A 11 -20.25 53.24 -3.23
CA THR A 11 -20.32 54.03 -4.47
C THR A 11 -19.39 53.47 -5.55
N GLU A 12 -19.84 53.50 -6.81
CA GLU A 12 -19.18 52.78 -7.93
C GLU A 12 -17.72 53.19 -8.17
N THR A 13 -17.41 54.48 -8.02
CA THR A 13 -16.04 55.01 -8.17
C THR A 13 -15.08 54.47 -7.11
N ARG A 14 -15.58 54.04 -5.94
CA ARG A 14 -14.76 53.43 -4.88
C ARG A 14 -14.51 51.94 -5.13
N MET A 15 -15.44 51.22 -5.76
CA MET A 15 -15.27 49.78 -6.05
C MET A 15 -14.09 49.49 -7.00
N GLY A 16 -13.87 50.34 -8.02
CA GLY A 16 -12.73 50.18 -8.92
C GLY A 16 -11.38 50.40 -8.25
N LEU A 17 -11.29 51.40 -7.37
CA LEU A 17 -10.09 51.69 -6.57
C LEU A 17 -9.83 50.60 -5.52
N SER A 18 -10.86 50.11 -4.83
CA SER A 18 -10.71 49.03 -3.85
C SER A 18 -10.34 47.70 -4.48
N LEU A 19 -10.90 47.34 -5.64
CA LEU A 19 -10.55 46.09 -6.34
C LEU A 19 -9.08 46.10 -6.81
N ALA A 20 -8.59 47.23 -7.34
CA ALA A 20 -7.20 47.35 -7.74
C ALA A 20 -6.24 47.26 -6.54
N GLU A 21 -6.61 47.86 -5.40
CA GLU A 21 -5.84 47.76 -4.16
C GLU A 21 -5.86 46.34 -3.57
N ASN A 22 -7.02 45.67 -3.57
CA ASN A 22 -7.17 44.27 -3.14
C ASN A 22 -6.29 43.34 -3.98
N LEU A 23 -6.39 43.40 -5.31
CA LEU A 23 -5.56 42.61 -6.22
C LEU A 23 -4.06 42.81 -5.98
N ALA A 24 -3.62 44.05 -5.72
CA ALA A 24 -2.21 44.33 -5.42
C ALA A 24 -1.76 43.72 -4.07
N ARG A 25 -2.62 43.77 -3.05
CA ARG A 25 -2.36 43.16 -1.73
C ARG A 25 -2.36 41.63 -1.82
N ASP A 26 -3.33 41.05 -2.51
CA ASP A 26 -3.44 39.62 -2.72
C ASP A 26 -2.25 39.06 -3.48
N GLN A 27 -1.86 39.67 -4.60
CA GLN A 27 -0.65 39.25 -5.34
C GLN A 27 0.58 39.30 -4.43
N ARG A 28 0.78 40.39 -3.67
CA ARG A 28 1.88 40.46 -2.69
C ARG A 28 1.81 39.31 -1.69
N ASP A 29 0.63 38.98 -1.18
CA ASP A 29 0.47 37.91 -0.20
C ASP A 29 0.65 36.51 -0.79
N ILE A 30 0.22 36.27 -2.03
CA ILE A 30 0.43 35.01 -2.75
C ILE A 30 1.92 34.82 -3.01
N TRP A 31 2.61 35.80 -3.59
CA TRP A 31 4.04 35.69 -3.93
C TRP A 31 4.96 35.64 -2.69
N THR A 32 4.54 36.21 -1.56
CA THR A 32 5.27 36.09 -0.27
C THR A 32 4.82 34.90 0.58
N SER A 33 3.79 34.15 0.18
CA SER A 33 3.33 32.97 0.92
C SER A 33 4.39 31.86 1.11
N PRO A 34 5.30 31.56 0.17
CA PRO A 34 6.33 30.53 0.37
C PRO A 34 7.29 30.85 1.53
N ALA A 35 7.62 32.13 1.71
CA ALA A 35 8.46 32.62 2.81
C ALA A 35 7.75 32.60 4.18
N ARG A 36 6.45 32.29 4.21
CA ARG A 36 5.61 32.21 5.41
C ARG A 36 5.13 30.79 5.72
N LEU A 37 5.59 29.80 4.96
CA LEU A 37 5.33 28.38 5.20
C LEU A 37 5.86 27.95 6.56
N ARG A 38 5.03 27.22 7.30
CA ARG A 38 5.34 26.64 8.60
C ARG A 38 5.49 25.12 8.46
N TRP A 39 6.18 24.48 9.40
CA TRP A 39 6.26 23.02 9.45
C TRP A 39 4.88 22.33 9.46
N ARG A 40 3.84 22.98 9.99
CA ARG A 40 2.45 22.49 9.96
C ARG A 40 1.85 22.43 8.53
N ASP A 41 2.34 23.20 7.57
CA ASP A 41 1.86 23.18 6.17
C ASP A 41 2.35 21.94 5.40
N SER A 42 3.36 21.24 5.91
CA SER A 42 3.84 19.96 5.35
C SER A 42 2.75 18.90 5.26
N VAL A 43 1.73 18.97 6.13
CA VAL A 43 0.57 18.05 6.20
C VAL A 43 -0.21 17.99 4.88
N TRP A 44 -0.23 19.07 4.09
CA TRP A 44 -0.86 19.11 2.77
C TRP A 44 0.16 19.29 1.63
N LEU A 45 1.29 19.97 1.87
CA LEU A 45 2.35 20.15 0.87
C LEU A 45 3.06 18.84 0.52
N VAL A 46 3.36 17.97 1.49
CA VAL A 46 4.12 16.73 1.21
C VAL A 46 3.26 15.69 0.47
N PRO A 47 1.97 15.44 0.81
CA PRO A 47 1.10 14.63 -0.03
C PRO A 47 0.95 15.19 -1.44
N LEU A 48 0.74 16.52 -1.58
CA LEU A 48 0.61 17.16 -2.89
C LEU A 48 1.89 16.96 -3.71
N ALA A 49 3.07 17.23 -3.15
CA ALA A 49 4.35 17.02 -3.82
C ALA A 49 4.58 15.55 -4.20
N GLY A 50 4.27 14.60 -3.30
CA GLY A 50 4.40 13.17 -3.58
C GLY A 50 3.48 12.69 -4.72
N ILE A 51 2.21 13.11 -4.71
CA ILE A 51 1.26 12.84 -5.80
C ILE A 51 1.74 13.50 -7.09
N THR A 52 2.21 14.74 -7.05
CA THR A 52 2.75 15.45 -8.23
C THR A 52 3.96 14.73 -8.81
N VAL A 53 4.92 14.26 -8.00
CA VAL A 53 6.07 13.47 -8.47
C VAL A 53 5.60 12.17 -9.12
N GLY A 54 4.67 11.44 -8.49
CA GLY A 54 4.08 10.22 -9.06
C GLY A 54 3.40 10.49 -10.41
N VAL A 55 2.59 11.54 -10.49
CA VAL A 55 1.91 11.94 -11.73
C VAL A 55 2.91 12.36 -12.82
N ILE A 56 3.92 13.15 -12.50
CA ILE A 56 4.99 13.54 -13.45
C ILE A 56 5.72 12.30 -14.00
N SER A 57 5.95 11.28 -13.18
CA SER A 57 6.65 10.06 -13.63
C SER A 57 5.87 9.24 -14.68
N ILE A 58 4.54 9.34 -14.74
CA ILE A 58 3.69 8.53 -15.63
C ILE A 58 2.98 9.33 -16.74
N GLU A 59 2.99 10.67 -16.67
CA GLU A 59 2.09 11.48 -17.49
C GLU A 59 2.46 11.58 -18.98
N ARG A 60 3.74 11.44 -19.33
CA ARG A 60 4.18 11.43 -20.74
C ARG A 60 3.54 10.26 -21.49
N GLU A 61 3.68 9.06 -20.94
CA GLU A 61 3.03 7.86 -21.46
C GLU A 61 1.51 8.00 -21.40
N GLY A 62 0.99 8.48 -20.27
CA GLY A 62 -0.44 8.69 -20.06
C GLY A 62 -1.09 9.55 -21.16
N VAL A 63 -0.48 10.68 -21.56
CA VAL A 63 -1.04 11.57 -22.58
C VAL A 63 -0.81 11.07 -24.01
N GLN A 64 0.30 10.37 -24.27
CA GLN A 64 0.52 9.71 -25.57
C GLN A 64 -0.58 8.68 -25.86
N HIS A 65 -1.00 7.90 -24.87
CA HIS A 65 -2.03 6.86 -25.02
C HIS A 65 -3.49 7.38 -25.07
N ILE A 66 -3.72 8.71 -24.94
CA ILE A 66 -5.06 9.30 -25.16
C ILE A 66 -5.38 9.31 -26.66
N ASN A 67 -5.90 8.19 -27.15
CA ASN A 67 -6.34 7.96 -28.53
C ASN A 67 -7.79 8.39 -28.73
N LEU A 68 -8.06 9.69 -28.56
CA LEU A 68 -9.34 10.29 -28.91
C LEU A 68 -9.35 10.78 -30.36
N SER A 69 -10.47 10.61 -31.06
CA SER A 69 -10.67 11.20 -32.39
C SER A 69 -10.54 12.74 -32.33
N PRO A 70 -10.12 13.40 -33.42
CA PRO A 70 -10.00 14.87 -33.45
C PRO A 70 -11.27 15.60 -33.00
N ALA A 71 -12.45 15.04 -33.31
CA ALA A 71 -13.74 15.56 -32.86
C ALA A 71 -13.93 15.47 -31.33
N ASN A 72 -13.46 14.40 -30.68
CA ASN A 72 -13.54 14.22 -29.23
C ASN A 72 -12.49 15.06 -28.48
N VAL A 73 -11.30 15.25 -29.06
CA VAL A 73 -10.31 16.22 -28.57
C VAL A 73 -10.90 17.64 -28.62
N GLN A 74 -11.49 18.03 -29.75
CA GLN A 74 -12.13 19.34 -29.89
C GLN A 74 -13.34 19.52 -28.97
N ARG A 75 -14.15 18.46 -28.77
CA ARG A 75 -15.25 18.48 -27.78
C ARG A 75 -14.74 18.72 -26.36
N SER A 76 -13.62 18.12 -25.99
CA SER A 76 -12.98 18.33 -24.68
C SER A 76 -12.48 19.77 -24.49
N ARG A 77 -11.84 20.34 -25.52
CA ARG A 77 -11.42 21.76 -25.56
C ARG A 77 -12.61 22.71 -25.42
N ASN A 78 -13.67 22.47 -26.20
CA ASN A 78 -14.89 23.27 -26.18
C ASN A 78 -15.60 23.18 -24.82
N PHE A 79 -15.71 21.98 -24.24
CA PHE A 79 -16.33 21.77 -22.93
C PHE A 79 -15.59 22.52 -21.82
N SER A 80 -14.26 22.41 -21.76
CA SER A 80 -13.47 23.11 -20.73
C SER A 80 -13.46 24.63 -20.91
N ASN A 81 -13.51 25.14 -22.15
CA ASN A 81 -13.74 26.57 -22.40
C ASN A 81 -15.12 27.00 -21.87
N ALA A 82 -16.18 26.29 -22.26
CA ALA A 82 -17.55 26.58 -21.83
C ALA A 82 -17.72 26.47 -20.30
N GLY A 83 -17.07 25.50 -19.65
CA GLY A 83 -17.13 25.31 -18.20
C GLY A 83 -16.46 26.45 -17.42
N VAL A 84 -15.32 26.97 -17.88
CA VAL A 84 -14.71 28.19 -17.31
C VAL A 84 -15.61 29.40 -17.55
N SER A 85 -16.12 29.58 -18.78
CA SER A 85 -17.06 30.66 -19.09
C SER A 85 -18.35 30.59 -18.26
N ALA A 86 -18.84 29.39 -17.93
CA ALA A 86 -20.01 29.19 -17.08
C ALA A 86 -19.72 29.56 -15.61
N LEU A 87 -18.55 29.22 -15.07
CA LEU A 87 -18.14 29.62 -13.72
C LEU A 87 -17.96 31.15 -13.61
N VAL A 88 -17.26 31.76 -14.57
CA VAL A 88 -17.07 33.23 -14.62
C VAL A 88 -18.40 33.95 -14.85
N GLY A 89 -19.24 33.41 -15.75
CA GLY A 89 -20.59 33.91 -16.02
C GLY A 89 -21.52 33.78 -14.81
N ALA A 90 -21.38 32.73 -14.00
CA ALA A 90 -22.11 32.59 -12.74
C ALA A 90 -21.68 33.65 -11.71
N GLY A 91 -20.37 33.92 -11.57
CA GLY A 91 -19.87 35.00 -10.71
C GLY A 91 -20.38 36.38 -11.15
N GLY A 92 -20.21 36.73 -12.43
CA GLY A 92 -20.71 37.99 -12.98
C GLY A 92 -22.25 38.10 -12.92
N GLY A 93 -22.96 36.99 -13.13
CA GLY A 93 -24.40 36.90 -13.00
C GLY A 93 -24.88 37.11 -11.56
N LEU A 94 -24.21 36.53 -10.56
CA LEU A 94 -24.48 36.77 -9.14
C LEU A 94 -24.26 38.23 -8.76
N TYR A 95 -23.19 38.87 -9.25
CA TYR A 95 -22.94 40.30 -9.03
C TYR A 95 -24.07 41.18 -9.60
N LEU A 96 -24.44 40.97 -10.87
CA LEU A 96 -25.51 41.74 -11.53
C LEU A 96 -26.87 41.49 -10.89
N TRP A 97 -27.21 40.23 -10.59
CA TRP A 97 -28.47 39.86 -9.95
C TRP A 97 -28.56 40.40 -8.53
N GLY A 98 -27.50 40.31 -7.74
CA GLY A 98 -27.41 40.90 -6.40
C GLY A 98 -27.61 42.41 -6.44
N LYS A 99 -27.00 43.10 -7.41
CA LYS A 99 -27.22 44.54 -7.64
C LYS A 99 -28.68 44.88 -8.03
N MET A 100 -29.33 44.06 -8.86
CA MET A 100 -30.73 44.28 -9.26
C MET A 100 -31.72 43.99 -8.13
N THR A 101 -31.47 42.95 -7.33
CA THR A 101 -32.36 42.49 -6.25
C THR A 101 -32.03 43.07 -4.87
N HIS A 102 -30.99 43.92 -4.78
CA HIS A 102 -30.46 44.47 -3.52
C HIS A 102 -30.09 43.35 -2.51
N ASP A 103 -29.53 42.26 -3.03
CA ASP A 103 -29.03 41.11 -2.26
C ASP A 103 -27.49 41.22 -2.18
N ASP A 104 -27.01 41.74 -1.05
CA ASP A 104 -25.58 42.02 -0.85
C ASP A 104 -24.71 40.75 -0.81
N HIS A 105 -25.26 39.61 -0.36
CA HIS A 105 -24.53 38.33 -0.35
C HIS A 105 -24.31 37.79 -1.76
N ARG A 106 -25.29 37.90 -2.68
CA ARG A 106 -25.06 37.58 -4.11
C ARG A 106 -24.07 38.54 -4.77
N ARG A 107 -24.15 39.82 -4.39
CA ARG A 107 -23.25 40.85 -4.90
C ARG A 107 -21.79 40.58 -4.48
N GLU A 108 -21.58 40.23 -3.22
CA GLU A 108 -20.29 39.83 -2.67
C GLU A 108 -19.72 38.58 -3.35
N ALA A 109 -20.49 37.48 -3.39
CA ALA A 109 -20.07 36.25 -4.05
C ALA A 109 -19.60 36.45 -5.50
N GLY A 110 -20.27 37.34 -6.23
CA GLY A 110 -19.88 37.72 -7.58
C GLY A 110 -18.60 38.58 -7.65
N LEU A 111 -18.43 39.54 -6.73
CA LEU A 111 -17.23 40.37 -6.62
C LEU A 111 -15.99 39.52 -6.28
N LEU A 112 -16.09 38.68 -5.23
CA LEU A 112 -15.01 37.79 -4.79
C LEU A 112 -14.68 36.74 -5.85
N SER A 113 -15.67 36.25 -6.60
CA SER A 113 -15.43 35.36 -7.74
C SER A 113 -14.63 36.06 -8.85
N GLY A 114 -14.93 37.33 -9.14
CA GLY A 114 -14.18 38.14 -10.09
C GLY A 114 -12.74 38.42 -9.63
N GLU A 115 -12.55 38.70 -8.35
CA GLU A 115 -11.24 38.94 -7.75
C GLU A 115 -10.38 37.66 -7.74
N ALA A 116 -10.96 36.52 -7.36
CA ALA A 116 -10.33 35.20 -7.43
C ALA A 116 -10.03 34.74 -8.86
N PHE A 117 -10.83 35.13 -9.85
CA PHE A 117 -10.55 34.94 -11.27
C PHE A 117 -9.31 35.74 -11.71
N LEU A 118 -9.28 37.05 -11.43
CA LEU A 118 -8.19 37.94 -11.85
C LEU A 118 -6.86 37.57 -11.21
N ASN A 119 -6.88 37.31 -9.89
CA ASN A 119 -5.70 36.81 -9.17
C ASN A 119 -5.19 35.50 -9.80
N ALA A 120 -6.06 34.51 -10.03
CA ALA A 120 -5.68 33.20 -10.55
C ALA A 120 -5.10 33.27 -11.97
N LEU A 121 -5.66 34.14 -12.81
CA LEU A 121 -5.16 34.40 -14.15
C LEU A 121 -3.76 35.04 -14.12
N GLY A 122 -3.53 36.01 -13.24
CA GLY A 122 -2.21 36.64 -13.06
C GLY A 122 -1.14 35.63 -12.64
N VAL A 123 -1.42 34.82 -11.62
CA VAL A 123 -0.48 33.80 -11.11
C VAL A 123 -0.21 32.71 -12.16
N ALA A 124 -1.24 32.16 -12.79
CA ALA A 124 -1.06 31.15 -13.84
C ALA A 124 -0.25 31.70 -15.03
N SER A 125 -0.52 32.95 -15.44
CA SER A 125 0.24 33.60 -16.52
C SER A 125 1.71 33.79 -16.14
N ALA A 126 2.01 34.23 -14.91
CA ALA A 126 3.38 34.38 -14.44
C ALA A 126 4.15 33.06 -14.46
N PHE A 127 3.58 31.98 -13.89
CA PHE A 127 4.23 30.66 -13.90
C PHE A 127 4.45 30.11 -15.32
N GLN A 128 3.53 30.33 -16.26
CA GLN A 128 3.71 29.92 -17.66
C GLN A 128 4.93 30.60 -18.31
N HIS A 129 5.15 31.88 -18.03
CA HIS A 129 6.33 32.62 -18.52
C HIS A 129 7.62 32.29 -17.74
N MET A 130 7.53 31.81 -16.49
CA MET A 130 8.70 31.38 -15.71
C MET A 130 9.18 29.97 -16.12
N VAL A 131 8.25 29.02 -16.23
CA VAL A 131 8.56 27.59 -16.41
C VAL A 131 8.75 27.21 -17.88
N GLY A 132 8.02 27.86 -18.82
CA GLY A 132 8.16 27.58 -20.25
C GLY A 132 7.92 26.10 -20.59
N ARG A 133 6.84 25.49 -20.07
CA ARG A 133 6.57 24.06 -20.29
C ARG A 133 5.84 23.82 -21.61
N GLU A 134 6.39 22.96 -22.46
CA GLU A 134 5.74 22.50 -23.69
C GLU A 134 4.34 21.93 -23.45
N ARG A 135 3.41 22.25 -24.34
CA ARG A 135 2.08 21.62 -24.42
C ARG A 135 2.19 20.13 -24.83
N PRO A 136 1.31 19.23 -24.36
CA PRO A 136 1.39 17.80 -24.71
C PRO A 136 1.21 17.49 -26.20
N PHE A 137 0.59 18.37 -26.98
CA PHE A 137 0.47 18.23 -28.43
C PHE A 137 1.78 18.54 -29.20
N VAL A 138 2.83 19.01 -28.52
CA VAL A 138 4.16 19.30 -29.09
C VAL A 138 5.14 18.17 -28.76
N ASN A 139 6.12 17.93 -29.64
CA ASN A 139 7.27 17.06 -29.43
C ASN A 139 6.93 15.67 -28.83
N ASN A 140 5.83 15.07 -29.32
CA ASN A 140 5.29 13.79 -28.84
C ASN A 140 5.14 13.74 -27.30
N ALA A 141 4.52 14.79 -26.73
CA ALA A 141 4.33 14.97 -25.29
C ALA A 141 5.63 14.89 -24.45
N ALA A 142 6.78 15.33 -25.02
CA ALA A 142 8.04 15.39 -24.27
C ALA A 142 7.94 16.29 -23.03
N GLY A 143 7.15 17.37 -23.09
CA GLY A 143 6.81 18.19 -21.93
C GLY A 143 8.00 18.95 -21.36
N GLN A 144 8.97 19.32 -22.20
CA GLN A 144 10.20 20.00 -21.80
C GLN A 144 9.91 21.34 -21.13
N VAL A 145 10.80 21.76 -20.23
CA VAL A 145 10.76 23.06 -19.55
C VAL A 145 11.80 24.01 -20.14
N GLY A 146 11.63 25.32 -19.95
CA GLY A 146 12.49 26.36 -20.55
C GLY A 146 12.21 26.62 -22.05
N GLN A 147 11.14 26.05 -22.60
CA GLN A 147 10.70 26.24 -23.99
C GLN A 147 9.73 27.41 -24.07
N TYR A 148 10.24 28.64 -24.07
CA TYR A 148 9.44 29.86 -24.07
C TYR A 148 8.80 30.18 -25.43
N GLY A 149 7.49 30.41 -25.46
CA GLY A 149 6.73 30.74 -26.68
C GLY A 149 5.25 30.35 -26.57
N PRO A 150 4.47 30.43 -27.67
CA PRO A 150 3.03 30.13 -27.65
C PRO A 150 2.69 28.74 -27.10
N ASN A 151 3.54 27.76 -27.42
CA ASN A 151 3.41 26.37 -26.97
C ASN A 151 4.11 26.08 -25.63
N GLY A 152 4.77 27.07 -25.02
CA GLY A 152 5.48 26.97 -23.73
C GLY A 152 4.60 27.20 -22.51
N THR A 153 3.28 27.18 -22.67
CA THR A 153 2.30 27.68 -21.71
C THR A 153 1.56 26.56 -20.98
N SER A 154 2.15 25.37 -20.88
CA SER A 154 1.47 24.20 -20.30
C SER A 154 1.36 24.24 -18.78
N PHE A 155 2.38 24.71 -18.06
CA PHE A 155 2.39 24.67 -16.59
C PHE A 155 2.19 26.05 -15.94
N PRO A 156 1.29 26.20 -14.94
CA PRO A 156 0.15 25.33 -14.63
C PRO A 156 -1.00 25.57 -15.63
N SER A 157 -2.04 24.75 -15.55
CA SER A 157 -3.23 24.96 -16.37
C SER A 157 -4.06 26.16 -15.92
N ALA A 158 -4.04 27.24 -16.69
CA ALA A 158 -4.85 28.44 -16.42
C ALA A 158 -6.36 28.13 -16.28
N HIS A 159 -6.91 27.26 -17.14
CA HIS A 159 -8.31 26.81 -17.04
C HIS A 159 -8.59 26.09 -15.72
N ALA A 160 -7.69 25.24 -15.23
CA ALA A 160 -7.85 24.59 -13.94
C ALA A 160 -7.71 25.61 -12.79
N THR A 161 -6.67 26.45 -12.80
CA THR A 161 -6.44 27.46 -11.76
C THR A 161 -7.62 28.42 -11.60
N VAL A 162 -8.17 28.91 -12.71
CA VAL A 162 -9.34 29.80 -12.72
C VAL A 162 -10.62 29.06 -12.30
N ALA A 163 -10.86 27.85 -12.83
CA ALA A 163 -12.08 27.12 -12.48
C ALA A 163 -12.12 26.78 -10.99
N TRP A 164 -10.99 26.37 -10.42
CA TRP A 164 -10.90 26.03 -9.00
C TRP A 164 -10.89 27.26 -8.08
N SER A 165 -10.43 28.43 -8.51
CA SER A 165 -10.53 29.65 -7.70
C SER A 165 -11.96 30.15 -7.58
N VAL A 166 -12.68 30.26 -8.71
CA VAL A 166 -14.10 30.66 -8.72
C VAL A 166 -14.97 29.61 -8.02
N ALA A 167 -14.77 28.31 -8.30
CA ALA A 167 -15.52 27.25 -7.62
C ALA A 167 -15.26 27.23 -6.10
N SER A 168 -14.04 27.56 -5.65
CA SER A 168 -13.73 27.67 -4.23
C SER A 168 -14.51 28.81 -3.58
N VAL A 169 -14.53 30.02 -4.16
CA VAL A 169 -15.34 31.15 -3.63
C VAL A 169 -16.82 30.78 -3.52
N LEU A 170 -17.42 30.30 -4.62
CA LEU A 170 -18.85 29.93 -4.64
C LEU A 170 -19.20 28.84 -3.61
N ALA A 171 -18.29 27.90 -3.36
CA ALA A 171 -18.45 26.84 -2.38
C ALA A 171 -18.28 27.27 -0.90
N HIS A 172 -17.67 28.44 -0.64
CA HIS A 172 -17.57 29.02 0.70
C HIS A 172 -18.71 30.02 0.96
N GLU A 173 -19.04 30.89 0.00
CA GLU A 173 -20.21 31.80 0.04
C GLU A 173 -21.53 31.01 0.19
N TYR A 174 -21.71 29.92 -0.57
CA TYR A 174 -22.91 29.09 -0.51
C TYR A 174 -22.54 27.66 -0.10
N PRO A 175 -22.30 27.38 1.20
CA PRO A 175 -21.66 26.15 1.68
C PRO A 175 -22.53 24.88 1.63
N GLY A 176 -23.69 24.93 0.95
CA GLY A 176 -24.61 23.81 0.78
C GLY A 176 -24.03 22.64 -0.05
N PRO A 177 -24.49 21.40 0.18
CA PRO A 177 -23.92 20.22 -0.46
C PRO A 177 -24.07 20.24 -1.98
N LEU A 178 -25.21 20.70 -2.51
CA LEU A 178 -25.44 20.81 -3.95
C LEU A 178 -24.48 21.82 -4.60
N THR A 179 -24.31 23.02 -4.01
CA THR A 179 -23.38 24.02 -4.55
C THR A 179 -21.95 23.47 -4.61
N LYS A 180 -21.49 22.81 -3.54
CA LYS A 180 -20.16 22.18 -3.48
C LYS A 180 -20.01 21.09 -4.56
N ILE A 181 -21.02 20.24 -4.73
CA ILE A 181 -21.04 19.19 -5.77
C ILE A 181 -20.98 19.83 -7.18
N PHE A 182 -21.79 20.84 -7.47
CA PHE A 182 -21.80 21.47 -8.79
C PHE A 182 -20.54 22.30 -9.08
N ALA A 183 -20.08 23.11 -8.12
CA ALA A 183 -18.89 23.96 -8.28
C ALA A 183 -17.62 23.13 -8.45
N TYR A 184 -17.32 22.23 -7.51
CA TYR A 184 -16.12 21.38 -7.61
C TYR A 184 -16.26 20.29 -8.67
N GLY A 185 -17.48 19.81 -8.96
CA GLY A 185 -17.75 18.88 -10.07
C GLY A 185 -17.45 19.51 -11.43
N LEU A 186 -17.91 20.74 -11.66
CA LEU A 186 -17.61 21.47 -12.89
C LEU A 186 -16.12 21.82 -13.01
N ALA A 187 -15.48 22.28 -11.92
CA ALA A 187 -14.04 22.54 -11.90
C ALA A 187 -13.20 21.27 -12.18
N SER A 188 -13.61 20.12 -11.62
CA SER A 188 -13.01 18.81 -11.91
C SER A 188 -13.20 18.41 -13.38
N ALA A 189 -14.39 18.59 -13.94
CA ALA A 189 -14.68 18.27 -15.33
C ALA A 189 -13.89 19.16 -16.30
N VAL A 190 -13.73 20.46 -16.01
CA VAL A 190 -12.82 21.37 -16.74
C VAL A 190 -11.38 20.85 -16.69
N SER A 191 -10.92 20.41 -15.52
CA SER A 191 -9.54 19.94 -15.31
C SER A 191 -9.25 18.64 -16.10
N VAL A 192 -10.15 17.66 -16.03
CA VAL A 192 -10.05 16.41 -16.81
C VAL A 192 -10.10 16.70 -18.31
N THR A 193 -11.00 17.57 -18.77
CA THR A 193 -11.15 17.85 -20.20
C THR A 193 -10.03 18.71 -20.80
N ARG A 194 -9.20 19.36 -19.98
CA ARG A 194 -7.92 19.95 -20.42
C ARG A 194 -6.87 18.87 -20.76
N VAL A 195 -6.85 17.77 -20.01
CA VAL A 195 -5.97 16.61 -20.30
C VAL A 195 -6.46 15.85 -21.53
N THR A 196 -7.75 15.51 -21.60
CA THR A 196 -8.30 14.80 -22.78
C THR A 196 -8.32 15.67 -24.05
N GLY A 197 -8.34 17.00 -23.91
CA GLY A 197 -8.11 17.95 -24.99
C GLY A 197 -6.66 18.08 -25.46
N LYS A 198 -5.72 17.32 -24.86
CA LYS A 198 -4.26 17.40 -25.06
C LYS A 198 -3.64 18.79 -24.83
N GLU A 199 -4.35 19.65 -24.10
CA GLU A 199 -3.91 21.02 -23.80
C GLU A 199 -2.92 21.08 -22.64
N HIS A 200 -2.98 20.13 -21.71
CA HIS A 200 -2.21 20.14 -20.48
C HIS A 200 -1.87 18.72 -20.02
N PHE A 201 -0.73 18.57 -19.34
CA PHE A 201 -0.42 17.33 -18.64
C PHE A 201 -1.26 17.18 -17.35
N PRO A 202 -1.52 15.95 -16.89
CA PRO A 202 -2.05 15.63 -15.57
C PRO A 202 -1.46 16.46 -14.41
N SER A 203 -0.14 16.67 -14.33
CA SER A 203 0.47 17.50 -13.28
C SER A 203 0.16 18.99 -13.41
N ASP A 204 0.07 19.52 -14.64
CA ASP A 204 -0.26 20.91 -14.91
C ASP A 204 -1.68 21.26 -14.41
N VAL A 205 -2.63 20.33 -14.58
CA VAL A 205 -4.01 20.50 -14.07
C VAL A 205 -4.07 20.24 -12.57
N LEU A 206 -3.36 19.25 -12.03
CA LEU A 206 -3.31 18.96 -10.59
C LEU A 206 -2.78 20.16 -9.78
N ILE A 207 -1.63 20.70 -10.19
CA ILE A 207 -1.05 21.89 -9.55
C ILE A 207 -1.90 23.13 -9.82
N GLY A 208 -2.43 23.29 -11.04
CA GLY A 208 -3.37 24.37 -11.34
C GLY A 208 -4.60 24.37 -10.41
N SER A 209 -5.23 23.21 -10.23
CA SER A 209 -6.36 23.02 -9.30
C SER A 209 -6.00 23.38 -7.86
N ALA A 210 -4.83 22.94 -7.38
CA ALA A 210 -4.36 23.24 -6.02
C ALA A 210 -4.12 24.74 -5.81
N ILE A 211 -3.41 25.39 -6.74
CA ILE A 211 -3.20 26.85 -6.74
C ILE A 211 -4.55 27.57 -6.76
N GLY A 212 -5.44 27.22 -7.68
CA GLY A 212 -6.76 27.82 -7.81
C GLY A 212 -7.59 27.73 -6.52
N TYR A 213 -7.69 26.53 -5.95
CA TYR A 213 -8.43 26.28 -4.71
C TYR A 213 -7.92 27.15 -3.55
N LEU A 214 -6.59 27.21 -3.35
CA LEU A 214 -5.94 28.01 -2.32
C LEU A 214 -6.18 29.51 -2.52
N MET A 215 -6.12 29.97 -3.77
CA MET A 215 -6.33 31.39 -4.11
C MET A 215 -7.76 31.83 -3.90
N GLY A 216 -8.76 31.04 -4.34
CA GLY A 216 -10.17 31.34 -4.06
C GLY A 216 -10.47 31.37 -2.56
N ARG A 217 -9.82 30.48 -1.78
CA ARG A 217 -9.92 30.50 -0.31
C ARG A 217 -9.22 31.71 0.33
N GLN A 218 -8.10 32.18 -0.23
CA GLN A 218 -7.40 33.37 0.26
C GLN A 218 -8.16 34.66 -0.04
N VAL A 219 -8.80 34.77 -1.22
CA VAL A 219 -9.67 35.91 -1.56
C VAL A 219 -10.90 35.93 -0.66
N TYR A 220 -11.61 34.79 -0.52
CA TYR A 220 -12.72 34.66 0.41
C TYR A 220 -12.31 35.05 1.84
N ARG A 221 -11.22 34.49 2.35
CA ARG A 221 -10.64 34.85 3.66
C ARG A 221 -10.45 36.36 3.85
N ALA A 222 -9.84 37.02 2.88
CA ALA A 222 -9.31 38.36 3.06
C ALA A 222 -10.39 39.44 2.95
N HIS A 223 -11.46 39.16 2.21
CA HIS A 223 -12.41 40.18 1.75
C HIS A 223 -13.89 39.84 1.95
N HIS A 224 -14.25 38.61 2.36
CA HIS A 224 -15.63 38.24 2.71
C HIS A 224 -16.14 38.97 3.97
N ASN A 225 -17.38 39.44 3.92
CA ASN A 225 -18.11 40.05 5.03
C ASN A 225 -18.84 39.01 5.89
N PRO A 226 -18.40 38.73 7.13
CA PRO A 226 -19.01 37.69 7.98
C PRO A 226 -20.48 37.94 8.34
N GLU A 227 -21.00 39.16 8.14
CA GLU A 227 -22.40 39.50 8.38
C GLU A 227 -23.36 38.97 7.29
N LEU A 228 -22.85 38.56 6.12
CA LEU A 228 -23.65 38.14 4.96
C LEU A 228 -23.89 36.62 4.85
N GLY A 229 -23.27 35.82 5.73
CA GLY A 229 -23.46 34.37 5.80
C GLY A 229 -22.21 33.61 5.37
N GLY A 230 -22.37 32.52 4.62
CA GLY A 230 -21.24 31.71 4.14
C GLY A 230 -20.61 30.77 5.16
N ALA A 231 -19.40 30.30 4.87
CA ALA A 231 -18.62 29.40 5.69
C ALA A 231 -17.72 30.20 6.66
N PRO A 232 -17.71 29.91 7.97
CA PRO A 232 -16.83 30.61 8.91
C PRO A 232 -15.36 30.51 8.45
N TRP A 233 -14.60 31.60 8.62
CA TRP A 233 -13.19 31.60 8.24
C TRP A 233 -12.28 31.09 9.36
N GLY A 234 -11.50 30.07 9.04
CA GLY A 234 -10.26 29.74 9.73
C GLY A 234 -9.10 29.47 8.75
N SER A 235 -7.88 29.66 9.24
CA SER A 235 -6.69 29.07 8.62
C SER A 235 -6.93 27.56 8.39
N PRO A 236 -6.32 26.92 7.38
CA PRO A 236 -6.28 25.45 7.27
C PRO A 236 -5.80 24.75 8.55
N LEU A 237 -5.20 25.53 9.47
CA LEU A 237 -4.66 25.10 10.75
C LEU A 237 -5.23 25.84 11.97
N ASP A 238 -6.28 26.69 11.89
CA ASP A 238 -6.81 27.43 13.08
C ASP A 238 -8.29 27.16 13.40
N GLU A 239 -9.17 26.94 12.41
CA GLU A 239 -10.38 26.10 12.66
C GLU A 239 -10.01 24.64 12.98
N HIS A 240 -8.71 24.38 12.85
CA HIS A 240 -8.11 23.09 12.96
C HIS A 240 -7.24 23.01 14.21
N SER A 241 -6.26 23.87 14.52
CA SER A 241 -5.32 23.73 15.67
C SER A 241 -5.89 22.99 16.89
N GLU A 242 -6.80 23.58 17.65
CA GLU A 242 -7.36 22.95 18.86
C GLU A 242 -8.28 21.73 18.60
N ILE A 243 -8.72 21.54 17.36
CA ILE A 243 -9.61 20.46 16.88
C ILE A 243 -8.84 19.41 16.05
N PHE A 244 -7.57 19.62 15.70
CA PHE A 244 -6.81 18.91 14.65
C PHE A 244 -5.42 18.54 15.17
N GLU A 245 -4.79 19.35 16.04
CA GLU A 245 -3.87 18.80 17.04
C GLU A 245 -4.60 17.86 18.02
N ARG A 246 -5.95 17.94 18.08
CA ARG A 246 -6.82 17.07 18.90
C ARG A 246 -7.62 16.00 18.13
N LYS A 247 -7.82 16.10 16.80
CA LYS A 247 -8.42 15.03 15.94
C LYS A 247 -7.46 14.40 14.91
N ILE A 248 -6.32 15.02 14.58
CA ILE A 248 -5.21 14.41 13.82
C ILE A 248 -4.08 13.97 14.78
N ALA A 249 -4.42 13.82 16.08
CA ALA A 249 -3.56 13.36 17.17
C ALA A 249 -3.12 11.88 17.08
N ARG A 250 -2.72 11.38 15.90
CA ARG A 250 -2.06 10.08 15.74
C ARG A 250 -0.63 10.31 15.23
N PRO A 251 0.40 10.09 16.06
CA PRO A 251 1.77 10.20 15.62
C PRO A 251 2.09 9.14 14.56
N GLY A 252 3.08 9.43 13.73
CA GLY A 252 3.55 8.51 12.69
C GLY A 252 4.07 7.22 13.30
N SER A 253 3.53 6.07 12.87
CA SER A 253 3.90 4.76 13.40
C SER A 253 4.52 3.89 12.33
N VAL A 254 5.76 3.45 12.55
CA VAL A 254 6.36 2.37 11.74
C VAL A 254 5.59 1.06 11.93
N TYR A 255 5.74 0.15 10.95
CA TYR A 255 5.20 -1.21 11.02
C TYR A 255 6.14 -2.15 11.79
N VAL A 256 5.59 -3.19 12.42
CA VAL A 256 6.34 -4.27 13.07
C VAL A 256 6.79 -5.28 12.01
N PRO A 257 8.10 -5.56 11.87
CA PRO A 257 8.63 -6.53 10.90
C PRO A 257 8.00 -7.91 11.04
N ILE A 258 7.65 -8.54 9.90
CA ILE A 258 6.79 -9.75 9.82
C ILE A 258 7.34 -10.94 10.63
N GLU A 259 8.65 -11.05 10.79
CA GLU A 259 9.32 -12.09 11.57
C GLU A 259 9.37 -11.84 13.09
N SER A 260 8.77 -10.75 13.57
CA SER A 260 8.77 -10.39 14.99
C SER A 260 8.01 -11.42 15.83
N TRP A 261 8.60 -11.76 17.00
CA TRP A 261 8.02 -12.63 18.04
C TRP A 261 6.60 -12.20 18.47
N VAL A 262 6.29 -10.92 18.27
CA VAL A 262 5.01 -10.27 18.52
C VAL A 262 3.85 -10.94 17.77
N TYR A 263 4.03 -11.38 16.52
CA TYR A 263 2.92 -11.95 15.74
C TYR A 263 2.45 -13.31 16.29
N PRO A 264 3.32 -14.32 16.55
CA PRO A 264 2.92 -15.54 17.23
C PRO A 264 2.35 -15.31 18.64
N ALA A 265 2.84 -14.30 19.37
CA ALA A 265 2.31 -13.95 20.69
C ALA A 265 0.86 -13.41 20.60
N PHE A 266 0.59 -12.45 19.72
CA PHE A 266 -0.76 -11.94 19.48
C PHE A 266 -1.71 -13.02 18.94
N GLU A 267 -1.25 -13.88 18.04
CA GLU A 267 -2.05 -15.00 17.53
C GLU A 267 -2.48 -15.94 18.66
N ARG A 268 -1.54 -16.30 19.57
CA ARG A 268 -1.81 -17.14 20.72
C ARG A 268 -2.85 -16.50 21.66
N LEU A 269 -2.71 -15.20 21.95
CA LEU A 269 -3.67 -14.44 22.76
C LEU A 269 -5.05 -14.34 22.10
N ALA A 270 -5.11 -14.08 20.79
CA ALA A 270 -6.35 -13.99 20.04
C ALA A 270 -7.08 -15.34 19.92
N ALA A 271 -6.34 -16.43 19.66
CA ALA A 271 -6.89 -17.79 19.64
C ALA A 271 -7.42 -18.23 21.01
N MET A 272 -6.87 -17.69 22.11
CA MET A 272 -7.38 -17.84 23.48
C MET A 272 -8.48 -16.84 23.86
N HIS A 273 -8.90 -15.97 22.93
CA HIS A 273 -9.97 -14.96 23.09
C HIS A 273 -9.65 -13.81 24.06
N PHE A 274 -8.38 -13.53 24.35
CA PHE A 274 -7.94 -12.29 25.00
C PHE A 274 -7.87 -11.11 24.03
N ILE A 275 -7.82 -11.39 22.72
CA ILE A 275 -7.87 -10.39 21.66
C ILE A 275 -8.92 -10.82 20.65
N THR A 276 -9.77 -9.89 20.25
CA THR A 276 -10.92 -10.14 19.39
C THR A 276 -10.98 -9.22 18.17
N THR A 277 -10.34 -8.04 18.24
CA THR A 277 -10.43 -7.00 17.20
C THR A 277 -9.26 -6.92 16.22
N GLU A 278 -8.28 -7.84 16.27
CA GLU A 278 -7.10 -7.83 15.41
C GLU A 278 -7.39 -8.32 13.99
N SER A 279 -6.90 -7.65 12.95
CA SER A 279 -7.06 -8.10 11.55
C SER A 279 -5.87 -8.97 11.14
N ARG A 280 -5.98 -10.28 11.36
CA ARG A 280 -4.89 -11.25 11.17
C ARG A 280 -4.38 -11.28 9.73
N GLY A 281 -5.29 -11.26 8.77
CA GLY A 281 -4.95 -11.45 7.36
C GLY A 281 -4.22 -10.27 6.70
N GLN A 282 -4.02 -9.16 7.41
CA GLN A 282 -3.37 -7.95 6.86
C GLN A 282 -2.14 -7.57 7.71
N ARG A 283 -0.96 -8.05 7.32
CA ARG A 283 0.34 -7.76 7.94
C ARG A 283 1.28 -7.05 6.93
N PRO A 284 2.19 -6.17 7.39
CA PRO A 284 2.53 -5.88 8.78
C PRO A 284 1.60 -4.84 9.44
N TRP A 285 1.48 -4.91 10.76
CA TRP A 285 0.72 -3.97 11.61
C TRP A 285 1.59 -2.79 12.07
N THR A 286 0.98 -1.63 12.31
CA THR A 286 1.67 -0.49 12.92
C THR A 286 1.91 -0.75 14.41
N ARG A 287 3.02 -0.23 14.96
CA ARG A 287 3.32 -0.33 16.40
C ARG A 287 2.20 0.25 17.28
N THR A 288 1.56 1.34 16.87
CA THR A 288 0.39 1.91 17.58
C THR A 288 -0.84 0.99 17.56
N GLU A 289 -1.07 0.25 16.48
CA GLU A 289 -2.15 -0.76 16.45
C GLU A 289 -1.79 -1.96 17.34
N CYS A 290 -0.53 -2.41 17.34
CA CYS A 290 -0.06 -3.41 18.29
C CYS A 290 -0.27 -2.98 19.76
N ALA A 291 0.11 -1.76 20.13
CA ALA A 291 -0.13 -1.21 21.47
C ALA A 291 -1.62 -1.23 21.87
N ARG A 292 -2.53 -0.92 20.93
CA ARG A 292 -3.99 -1.03 21.13
C ARG A 292 -4.45 -2.48 21.38
N LEU A 293 -3.81 -3.47 20.74
CA LEU A 293 -4.11 -4.89 20.98
C LEU A 293 -3.55 -5.39 22.33
N VAL A 294 -2.44 -4.80 22.82
CA VAL A 294 -1.92 -5.09 24.17
C VAL A 294 -2.88 -4.60 25.26
N GLU A 295 -3.49 -3.42 25.09
CA GLU A 295 -4.53 -2.92 26.00
C GLU A 295 -5.75 -3.86 26.03
N GLU A 296 -6.29 -4.23 24.86
CA GLU A 296 -7.41 -5.18 24.76
C GLU A 296 -7.10 -6.51 25.48
N ALA A 297 -5.88 -7.02 25.32
CA ALA A 297 -5.42 -8.23 26.01
C ALA A 297 -5.36 -8.07 27.53
N ALA A 298 -4.88 -6.93 28.02
CA ALA A 298 -4.80 -6.63 29.46
C ALA A 298 -6.17 -6.38 30.10
N GLU A 299 -7.08 -5.66 29.43
CA GLU A 299 -8.47 -5.49 29.88
C GLU A 299 -9.19 -6.84 29.96
N SER A 300 -8.98 -7.70 28.96
CA SER A 300 -9.54 -9.06 28.93
C SER A 300 -8.96 -9.96 30.03
N LEU A 301 -7.69 -9.77 30.40
CA LEU A 301 -7.02 -10.48 31.49
C LEU A 301 -7.62 -10.09 32.84
N GLN A 302 -7.71 -8.78 33.12
CA GLN A 302 -8.33 -8.23 34.34
C GLN A 302 -9.80 -8.67 34.48
N SER A 303 -10.54 -8.69 33.37
CA SER A 303 -11.93 -9.16 33.35
C SER A 303 -12.03 -10.65 33.69
N ALA A 304 -11.13 -11.49 33.18
CA ALA A 304 -11.09 -12.92 33.48
C ALA A 304 -10.77 -13.18 34.97
N GLU A 305 -9.82 -12.43 35.54
CA GLU A 305 -9.48 -12.48 36.97
C GLU A 305 -10.66 -12.07 37.86
N ALA A 306 -11.36 -10.97 37.51
CA ALA A 306 -12.54 -10.49 38.23
C ALA A 306 -13.72 -11.49 38.21
N GLU A 307 -13.83 -12.31 37.16
CA GLU A 307 -14.77 -13.42 37.06
C GLU A 307 -14.30 -14.71 37.78
N GLY A 308 -13.17 -14.69 38.49
CA GLY A 308 -12.62 -15.85 39.19
C GLY A 308 -11.99 -16.90 38.27
N ARG A 309 -11.75 -16.58 37.00
CA ARG A 309 -10.97 -17.43 36.10
C ARG A 309 -9.48 -17.15 36.34
N SER A 310 -8.67 -18.18 36.55
CA SER A 310 -7.20 -18.05 36.60
C SER A 310 -6.60 -18.31 35.21
N PRO A 311 -5.99 -17.31 34.55
CA PRO A 311 -5.26 -17.51 33.30
C PRO A 311 -4.04 -18.43 33.47
N ASN A 312 -3.43 -18.83 32.35
CA ASN A 312 -2.12 -19.50 32.41
C ASN A 312 -1.05 -18.45 32.76
N PRO A 313 -0.14 -18.68 33.72
CA PRO A 313 0.98 -17.77 34.01
C PRO A 313 1.89 -17.45 32.81
N LEU A 314 1.85 -18.23 31.72
CA LEU A 314 2.46 -17.85 30.45
C LEU A 314 1.72 -16.68 29.76
N THR A 315 0.39 -16.67 29.80
CA THR A 315 -0.47 -15.64 29.20
C THR A 315 -0.24 -14.28 29.86
N GLU A 316 -0.26 -14.22 31.19
CA GLU A 316 0.00 -13.00 31.97
C GLU A 316 1.38 -12.42 31.61
N ARG A 317 2.43 -13.25 31.69
CA ARG A 317 3.79 -12.86 31.30
C ARG A 317 3.89 -12.43 29.84
N MET A 318 3.07 -12.98 28.94
CA MET A 318 3.06 -12.64 27.52
C MET A 318 2.45 -11.26 27.27
N VAL A 319 1.36 -10.91 27.96
CA VAL A 319 0.81 -9.54 27.95
C VAL A 319 1.83 -8.56 28.51
N GLU A 320 2.52 -8.90 29.60
CA GLU A 320 3.56 -8.06 30.21
C GLU A 320 4.78 -7.85 29.29
N ALA A 321 5.25 -8.92 28.63
CA ALA A 321 6.33 -8.81 27.65
C ALA A 321 5.95 -7.90 26.46
N LEU A 322 4.68 -7.95 26.02
CA LEU A 322 4.17 -7.07 24.96
C LEU A 322 3.99 -5.62 25.45
N ARG A 323 3.57 -5.40 26.71
CA ARG A 323 3.55 -4.06 27.34
C ARG A 323 4.95 -3.43 27.35
N LYS A 324 5.98 -4.23 27.63
CA LYS A 324 7.39 -3.80 27.60
C LYS A 324 7.91 -3.52 26.18
N GLU A 325 7.46 -4.27 25.18
CA GLU A 325 7.82 -4.04 23.76
C GLU A 325 7.20 -2.74 23.24
N PHE A 326 5.97 -2.40 23.65
CA PHE A 326 5.20 -1.27 23.14
C PHE A 326 5.07 -0.10 24.13
N THR A 327 5.92 -0.02 25.17
CA THR A 327 5.84 1.03 26.21
C THR A 327 5.83 2.44 25.62
N ALA A 328 6.74 2.72 24.68
CA ALA A 328 6.83 4.01 23.98
C ALA A 328 5.58 4.38 23.18
N GLU A 329 4.74 3.41 22.79
CA GLU A 329 3.46 3.65 22.12
C GLU A 329 2.25 3.68 23.09
N LEU A 330 2.38 3.07 24.27
CA LEU A 330 1.36 3.08 25.34
C LEU A 330 1.37 4.43 26.10
N ASP A 331 2.56 4.91 26.50
CA ASP A 331 2.76 6.16 27.25
C ASP A 331 2.16 7.41 26.55
N LEU A 332 1.93 7.30 25.23
CA LEU A 332 1.34 8.36 24.40
C LEU A 332 -0.15 8.55 24.61
N LYS A 333 -0.87 7.47 24.91
CA LYS A 333 -2.31 7.54 25.17
C LYS A 333 -2.60 8.17 26.52
N GLU A 334 -1.64 8.10 27.45
CA GLU A 334 -1.71 8.72 28.77
C GLU A 334 -1.32 10.22 28.76
N GLY A 335 -1.05 10.79 27.58
CA GLY A 335 -0.80 12.23 27.40
C GLY A 335 0.64 12.60 27.03
N GLY A 336 1.52 11.62 26.81
CA GLY A 336 2.88 11.84 26.31
C GLY A 336 2.91 12.38 24.87
N SER A 337 3.96 13.14 24.52
CA SER A 337 4.14 13.65 23.16
C SER A 337 5.15 12.83 22.34
N LEU A 338 4.69 12.06 21.35
CA LEU A 338 5.56 11.59 20.26
C LEU A 338 5.76 12.73 19.25
N GLY A 339 6.39 13.79 19.71
CA GLY A 339 6.94 14.79 18.82
C GLY A 339 8.08 14.21 17.98
N ARG A 340 8.91 13.34 18.59
CA ARG A 340 10.18 12.84 18.04
C ARG A 340 10.52 11.46 18.62
N SER A 341 10.81 10.48 17.77
CA SER A 341 11.52 9.26 18.16
C SER A 341 12.61 8.91 17.15
N PHE A 342 13.66 8.26 17.65
CA PHE A 342 14.65 7.57 16.84
C PHE A 342 15.14 6.34 17.60
N SER A 343 15.18 5.20 16.95
CA SER A 343 15.67 3.94 17.53
C SER A 343 16.57 3.20 16.56
N VAL A 344 17.59 2.55 17.11
CA VAL A 344 18.16 1.33 16.51
C VAL A 344 17.22 0.21 16.95
N ASP A 345 16.55 -0.45 16.02
CA ASP A 345 15.58 -1.50 16.37
C ASP A 345 16.25 -2.87 16.47
N SER A 346 17.21 -3.16 15.59
CA SER A 346 18.02 -4.38 15.66
C SER A 346 19.40 -4.22 15.02
N LEU A 347 20.37 -4.98 15.52
CA LEU A 347 21.64 -5.31 14.86
C LEU A 347 21.75 -6.83 14.86
N TYR A 348 22.05 -7.48 13.74
CA TYR A 348 22.06 -8.94 13.67
C TYR A 348 23.08 -9.50 12.70
N SER A 349 23.54 -10.72 12.99
CA SER A 349 24.32 -11.53 12.06
C SER A 349 23.85 -12.98 12.09
N ARG A 350 23.54 -13.53 10.92
CA ARG A 350 23.10 -14.91 10.69
C ARG A 350 24.11 -15.62 9.81
N VAL A 351 24.68 -16.70 10.32
CA VAL A 351 25.51 -17.64 9.54
C VAL A 351 24.67 -18.89 9.27
N MET A 352 24.68 -19.36 8.02
CA MET A 352 23.89 -20.51 7.58
C MET A 352 24.71 -21.42 6.66
N SER A 353 24.76 -22.71 6.96
CA SER A 353 25.45 -23.71 6.15
C SER A 353 24.44 -24.69 5.55
N LEU A 354 24.51 -24.92 4.24
CA LEU A 354 23.71 -25.92 3.52
C LEU A 354 24.64 -26.97 2.91
N SER A 355 24.50 -28.23 3.30
CA SER A 355 25.44 -29.30 2.94
C SER A 355 25.16 -29.97 1.59
N GLY A 356 23.89 -30.02 1.19
CA GLY A 356 23.40 -30.78 0.04
C GLY A 356 23.00 -29.92 -1.17
N PRO A 357 22.34 -30.52 -2.18
CA PRO A 357 21.64 -29.76 -3.21
C PRO A 357 20.48 -28.97 -2.58
N VAL A 358 20.13 -27.82 -3.18
CA VAL A 358 19.12 -26.90 -2.65
C VAL A 358 18.12 -26.53 -3.73
N LEU A 359 16.84 -26.43 -3.39
CA LEU A 359 15.80 -25.91 -4.25
C LEU A 359 15.73 -24.39 -4.06
N ASN A 360 15.94 -23.63 -5.14
CA ASN A 360 15.98 -22.16 -5.11
C ASN A 360 15.28 -21.50 -6.31
N ASP A 361 14.25 -22.17 -6.83
CA ASP A 361 13.43 -21.72 -7.96
C ASP A 361 11.96 -22.06 -7.70
N SER A 362 11.26 -21.16 -7.01
CA SER A 362 9.85 -21.34 -6.64
C SER A 362 8.91 -21.47 -7.85
N MET A 363 9.29 -20.98 -9.03
CA MET A 363 8.44 -21.00 -10.23
C MET A 363 8.43 -22.36 -10.93
N HIS A 364 9.53 -23.10 -10.85
CA HIS A 364 9.73 -24.34 -11.61
C HIS A 364 9.83 -25.58 -10.70
N PHE A 365 10.60 -25.49 -9.62
CA PHE A 365 11.05 -26.66 -8.86
C PHE A 365 10.87 -26.57 -7.34
N GLY A 366 10.35 -25.46 -6.83
CA GLY A 366 10.15 -25.24 -5.41
C GLY A 366 11.37 -24.65 -4.69
N GLN A 367 11.30 -24.64 -3.35
CA GLN A 367 12.18 -23.82 -2.53
C GLN A 367 12.46 -24.47 -1.17
N THR A 368 13.74 -24.64 -0.83
CA THR A 368 14.21 -25.24 0.44
C THR A 368 13.96 -24.29 1.62
N LEU A 369 14.21 -23.00 1.44
CA LEU A 369 14.02 -21.94 2.44
C LEU A 369 13.05 -20.89 1.91
N SER A 370 11.78 -20.96 2.33
CA SER A 370 10.71 -20.03 1.96
C SER A 370 10.53 -18.90 2.97
N ASN A 371 9.85 -17.82 2.57
CA ASN A 371 9.45 -16.71 3.45
C ASN A 371 10.63 -15.98 4.13
N ASP A 372 11.78 -15.95 3.46
CA ASP A 372 13.05 -15.37 3.94
C ASP A 372 13.45 -14.11 3.15
N TYR A 373 12.49 -13.24 2.81
CA TYR A 373 12.69 -11.93 2.15
C TYR A 373 13.42 -12.00 0.79
N GLY A 374 13.24 -13.09 0.04
CA GLY A 374 13.96 -13.35 -1.20
C GLY A 374 15.48 -13.32 -1.06
N ARG A 375 16.01 -13.61 0.15
CA ARG A 375 17.45 -13.65 0.39
C ARG A 375 18.09 -14.76 -0.45
N PRO A 376 19.24 -14.51 -1.11
CA PRO A 376 19.93 -15.55 -1.84
C PRO A 376 20.52 -16.58 -0.88
N PHE A 377 20.26 -17.87 -1.14
CA PHE A 377 20.89 -18.98 -0.46
C PHE A 377 21.39 -20.01 -1.47
N ARG A 378 22.60 -20.52 -1.24
CA ARG A 378 23.28 -21.51 -2.10
C ARG A 378 23.94 -22.57 -1.22
N ARG A 379 24.33 -23.72 -1.81
CA ARG A 379 25.11 -24.75 -1.11
C ARG A 379 26.42 -24.17 -0.57
N GLY A 380 26.78 -24.53 0.66
CA GLY A 380 27.92 -23.98 1.39
C GLY A 380 27.50 -22.95 2.46
N THR A 381 28.43 -22.07 2.83
CA THR A 381 28.25 -21.08 3.90
C THR A 381 27.71 -19.76 3.35
N ASN A 382 26.54 -19.35 3.85
CA ASN A 382 25.86 -18.10 3.53
C ASN A 382 25.88 -17.24 4.79
N VAL A 383 26.07 -15.92 4.64
CA VAL A 383 26.14 -14.99 5.77
C VAL A 383 25.29 -13.77 5.48
N VAL A 384 24.51 -13.35 6.46
CA VAL A 384 23.73 -12.10 6.41
C VAL A 384 24.07 -11.31 7.65
N THR A 385 24.50 -10.06 7.49
CA THR A 385 24.72 -9.14 8.63
C THR A 385 23.98 -7.84 8.35
N GLY A 386 23.13 -7.42 9.26
CA GLY A 386 22.21 -6.32 9.03
C GLY A 386 21.90 -5.47 10.25
N ALA A 387 21.26 -4.35 9.99
CA ALA A 387 20.81 -3.39 10.98
C ALA A 387 19.45 -2.82 10.58
N SER A 388 18.60 -2.53 11.55
CA SER A 388 17.37 -1.77 11.35
C SER A 388 17.26 -0.56 12.28
N PHE A 389 16.69 0.50 11.72
CA PHE A 389 16.52 1.80 12.37
C PHE A 389 15.10 2.31 12.09
N SER A 390 14.53 3.03 13.04
CA SER A 390 13.30 3.78 12.83
C SER A 390 13.36 5.17 13.41
N GLY A 391 12.45 6.02 12.94
CA GLY A 391 12.11 7.25 13.64
C GLY A 391 10.72 7.73 13.27
N SER A 392 10.17 8.57 14.14
CA SER A 392 8.95 9.32 13.89
C SER A 392 9.11 10.79 14.28
N TYR A 393 8.43 11.67 13.55
CA TYR A 393 8.42 13.11 13.83
C TYR A 393 7.01 13.64 13.59
N GLY A 394 6.28 13.96 14.67
CA GLY A 394 4.86 14.27 14.61
C GLY A 394 4.10 13.16 13.88
N ASN A 395 3.49 13.49 12.74
CA ASN A 395 2.77 12.52 11.90
C ASN A 395 3.65 11.77 10.88
N PHE A 396 4.91 12.15 10.69
CA PHE A 396 5.84 11.47 9.77
C PHE A 396 6.56 10.29 10.45
N PHE A 397 6.95 9.30 9.67
CA PHE A 397 7.77 8.18 10.12
C PHE A 397 8.70 7.66 9.01
N ALA A 398 9.78 7.00 9.40
CA ALA A 398 10.68 6.29 8.50
C ALA A 398 11.21 5.01 9.16
N TYR A 399 11.47 4.00 8.34
CA TYR A 399 12.09 2.74 8.74
C TYR A 399 13.09 2.31 7.67
N VAL A 400 14.27 1.86 8.09
CA VAL A 400 15.33 1.37 7.19
C VAL A 400 15.93 0.11 7.78
N ARG A 401 15.98 -0.95 6.98
CA ARG A 401 16.64 -2.22 7.25
C ARG A 401 17.59 -2.54 6.10
N GLY A 402 18.89 -2.51 6.38
CA GLY A 402 19.95 -2.83 5.43
C GLY A 402 20.71 -4.10 5.83
N GLU A 403 21.15 -4.87 4.83
CA GLU A 403 21.93 -6.10 5.01
C GLU A 403 23.14 -6.14 4.07
N VAL A 404 24.27 -6.64 4.56
CA VAL A 404 25.32 -7.24 3.74
C VAL A 404 25.03 -8.74 3.63
N GLN A 405 24.89 -9.23 2.40
CA GLN A 405 24.53 -10.60 2.06
C GLN A 405 25.68 -11.29 1.33
N HIS A 406 26.09 -12.45 1.83
CA HIS A 406 27.02 -13.39 1.19
C HIS A 406 26.31 -14.71 0.87
N ALA A 407 26.42 -15.16 -0.38
CA ALA A 407 26.05 -16.51 -0.79
C ALA A 407 27.12 -17.08 -1.76
N PRO A 408 27.52 -18.36 -1.64
CA PRO A 408 28.49 -18.99 -2.55
C PRO A 408 28.06 -18.95 -4.02
N GLY A 409 29.02 -19.11 -4.93
CA GLY A 409 28.71 -19.34 -6.35
C GLY A 409 28.09 -20.71 -6.58
N GLN A 410 27.31 -20.86 -7.66
CA GLN A 410 26.77 -22.16 -8.08
C GLN A 410 27.01 -22.40 -9.58
N PRO A 411 27.16 -23.67 -10.02
CA PRO A 411 27.19 -23.99 -11.44
C PRO A 411 25.90 -23.55 -12.15
N ALA A 412 25.96 -23.46 -13.48
CA ALA A 412 24.77 -23.29 -14.29
C ALA A 412 23.80 -24.48 -14.11
N LEU A 413 22.49 -24.23 -14.25
CA LEU A 413 21.50 -25.31 -14.41
C LEU A 413 21.87 -26.19 -15.61
N SER A 414 21.62 -27.49 -15.51
CA SER A 414 21.87 -28.44 -16.61
C SER A 414 21.04 -28.10 -17.84
N ASP A 415 21.51 -28.48 -19.03
CA ASP A 415 20.84 -28.17 -20.29
C ASP A 415 19.40 -28.70 -20.33
N ALA A 416 19.15 -29.89 -19.77
CA ALA A 416 17.82 -30.47 -19.65
C ALA A 416 16.88 -29.62 -18.76
N LEU A 417 17.36 -29.09 -17.64
CA LEU A 417 16.57 -28.20 -16.77
C LEU A 417 16.31 -26.85 -17.43
N ARG A 418 17.29 -26.28 -18.15
CA ARG A 418 17.07 -25.03 -18.89
C ARG A 418 16.06 -25.20 -20.04
N GLN A 419 16.04 -26.36 -20.68
CA GLN A 419 15.01 -26.71 -21.67
C GLN A 419 13.63 -26.90 -21.03
N LEU A 420 13.55 -27.52 -19.85
CA LEU A 420 12.31 -27.69 -19.10
C LEU A 420 11.72 -26.34 -18.65
N ASN A 421 12.52 -25.45 -18.05
CA ASN A 421 12.07 -24.09 -17.69
C ASN A 421 11.59 -23.30 -18.92
N ALA A 422 12.36 -23.35 -20.01
CA ALA A 422 12.00 -22.68 -21.26
C ALA A 422 10.65 -23.15 -21.82
N ALA A 423 10.34 -24.45 -21.71
CA ALA A 423 9.05 -25.00 -22.09
C ALA A 423 7.92 -24.57 -21.13
N GLN A 424 8.15 -24.65 -19.81
CA GLN A 424 7.17 -24.28 -18.77
C GLN A 424 6.82 -22.78 -18.75
N ASP A 425 7.75 -21.91 -19.15
CA ASP A 425 7.52 -20.46 -19.25
C ASP A 425 7.14 -20.01 -20.68
N GLN A 426 7.25 -20.90 -21.67
CA GLN A 426 7.12 -20.59 -23.11
C GLN A 426 8.09 -19.50 -23.58
N LEU A 427 9.34 -19.55 -23.12
CA LEU A 427 10.42 -18.61 -23.43
C LEU A 427 11.56 -19.32 -24.18
N PRO A 428 12.44 -18.58 -24.88
CA PRO A 428 13.68 -19.17 -25.44
C PRO A 428 14.57 -19.76 -24.34
N VAL A 429 15.27 -20.84 -24.66
CA VAL A 429 16.22 -21.49 -23.74
C VAL A 429 17.31 -20.50 -23.34
N GLN A 430 17.39 -20.22 -22.05
CA GLN A 430 18.38 -19.28 -21.50
C GLN A 430 19.79 -19.91 -21.52
N PRO A 431 20.85 -19.11 -21.74
CA PRO A 431 22.22 -19.60 -21.74
C PRO A 431 22.61 -20.15 -20.36
N GLY A 432 23.48 -21.17 -20.37
CA GLY A 432 24.00 -21.78 -19.14
C GLY A 432 25.04 -20.89 -18.45
N VAL A 433 24.58 -19.91 -17.66
CA VAL A 433 25.46 -18.98 -16.95
C VAL A 433 25.77 -19.49 -15.54
N VAL A 434 27.06 -19.62 -15.22
CA VAL A 434 27.53 -19.90 -13.86
C VAL A 434 27.17 -18.70 -12.98
N SER A 435 26.44 -18.94 -11.88
CA SER A 435 26.10 -17.86 -10.95
C SER A 435 27.31 -17.55 -10.06
N PRO A 436 27.90 -16.34 -10.12
CA PRO A 436 29.01 -15.97 -9.25
C PRO A 436 28.57 -15.92 -7.79
N ALA A 437 29.55 -15.94 -6.87
CA ALA A 437 29.30 -15.72 -5.45
C ALA A 437 28.71 -14.31 -5.25
N ILE A 438 27.59 -14.23 -4.53
CA ILE A 438 26.90 -12.98 -4.26
C ILE A 438 27.57 -12.36 -3.03
N ASN A 439 28.05 -11.13 -3.18
CA ASN A 439 28.53 -10.28 -2.10
C ASN A 439 27.95 -8.88 -2.34
N ARG A 440 26.86 -8.54 -1.65
CA ARG A 440 26.14 -7.27 -1.89
C ARG A 440 25.63 -6.64 -0.61
N PHE A 441 25.51 -5.32 -0.61
CA PHE A 441 24.61 -4.62 0.29
C PHE A 441 23.20 -4.55 -0.35
N GLN A 442 22.16 -4.77 0.44
CA GLN A 442 20.77 -4.76 0.01
C GLN A 442 19.90 -4.12 1.09
N PHE A 443 19.08 -3.12 0.73
CA PHE A 443 17.95 -2.74 1.56
C PHE A 443 16.85 -3.79 1.45
N LEU A 444 16.39 -4.33 2.58
CA LEU A 444 15.16 -5.10 2.65
C LEU A 444 13.99 -4.12 2.69
N ASP A 445 13.53 -3.75 3.88
CA ASP A 445 12.54 -2.68 4.03
C ASP A 445 13.25 -1.31 4.14
N ALA A 446 12.82 -0.33 3.35
CA ALA A 446 13.34 1.03 3.40
C ALA A 446 12.27 1.99 2.91
N TYR A 447 11.53 2.59 3.84
CA TYR A 447 10.36 3.41 3.54
C TYR A 447 10.26 4.65 4.43
N PHE A 448 9.65 5.70 3.89
CA PHE A 448 9.13 6.84 4.65
C PHE A 448 7.61 6.90 4.52
N GLY A 449 6.96 7.63 5.41
CA GLY A 449 5.51 7.78 5.36
C GLY A 449 4.98 8.85 6.30
N MET A 450 3.66 9.01 6.27
CA MET A 450 2.92 9.88 7.19
C MET A 450 1.56 9.30 7.55
N THR A 451 1.05 9.70 8.71
CA THR A 451 -0.28 9.38 9.20
C THR A 451 -1.18 10.62 9.07
N LEU A 452 -2.39 10.45 8.56
CA LEU A 452 -3.40 11.50 8.39
C LEU A 452 -4.74 11.01 8.96
N GLY A 453 -5.04 11.42 10.19
CA GLY A 453 -6.16 10.87 10.96
C GLY A 453 -5.94 9.39 11.27
N ASN A 454 -6.74 8.51 10.67
CA ASN A 454 -6.56 7.05 10.75
C ASN A 454 -6.25 6.44 9.35
N TRP A 455 -5.70 7.23 8.44
CA TRP A 455 -5.03 6.73 7.23
C TRP A 455 -3.53 6.81 7.44
N GLN A 456 -2.82 5.81 6.93
CA GLN A 456 -1.36 5.81 6.87
C GLN A 456 -0.93 5.66 5.42
N MET A 457 0.03 6.48 4.99
CA MET A 457 0.58 6.49 3.64
C MET A 457 2.08 6.30 3.74
N SER A 458 2.66 5.45 2.90
CA SER A 458 4.10 5.21 2.90
C SER A 458 4.63 4.87 1.51
N PHE A 459 5.89 5.17 1.28
CA PHE A 459 6.59 4.93 0.02
C PHE A 459 7.98 4.35 0.27
N GLY A 460 8.35 3.32 -0.48
CA GLY A 460 9.67 2.71 -0.48
C GLY A 460 9.61 1.18 -0.53
N ARG A 461 10.72 0.51 -0.19
CA ARG A 461 10.76 -0.96 -0.15
C ARG A 461 9.99 -1.48 1.05
N GLN A 462 9.04 -2.36 0.81
CA GLN A 462 8.16 -2.91 1.86
C GLN A 462 7.85 -4.39 1.62
N SER A 463 7.85 -5.14 2.72
CA SER A 463 7.38 -6.52 2.80
C SER A 463 5.93 -6.57 3.27
N LEU A 464 5.09 -7.39 2.63
CA LEU A 464 3.68 -7.59 3.01
C LEU A 464 3.40 -9.07 3.29
N TRP A 465 2.32 -9.34 4.03
CA TRP A 465 1.76 -10.67 4.22
C TRP A 465 0.24 -10.56 4.28
N LEU A 466 -0.44 -10.97 3.20
CA LEU A 466 -1.84 -10.67 2.94
C LEU A 466 -2.71 -11.93 2.93
N GLY A 467 -2.67 -12.66 4.04
CA GLY A 467 -3.46 -13.87 4.30
C GLY A 467 -3.32 -14.31 5.76
N THR A 468 -4.19 -15.22 6.18
CA THR A 468 -4.28 -15.66 7.59
C THR A 468 -3.34 -16.81 7.93
N ASP A 469 -2.83 -17.54 6.96
CA ASP A 469 -1.94 -18.67 7.15
C ASP A 469 -0.52 -18.27 7.59
N ASP A 470 0.30 -19.27 7.91
CA ASP A 470 1.71 -19.14 8.30
C ASP A 470 2.69 -19.72 7.26
N SER A 471 2.16 -20.47 6.30
CA SER A 471 2.94 -21.07 5.20
C SER A 471 3.32 -20.10 4.07
N GLY A 472 2.58 -19.01 3.91
CA GLY A 472 2.69 -18.02 2.84
C GLY A 472 1.35 -17.86 2.10
N PRO A 473 0.70 -16.67 2.10
CA PRO A 473 -0.55 -16.45 1.39
C PRO A 473 -0.38 -16.63 -0.11
N PHE A 474 -1.43 -17.04 -0.80
CA PHE A 474 -1.33 -17.29 -2.24
C PHE A 474 -1.00 -16.04 -3.05
N LEU A 475 -1.42 -14.84 -2.62
CA LEU A 475 -1.22 -13.60 -3.39
C LEU A 475 -0.08 -12.72 -2.92
N TRP A 476 0.24 -12.66 -1.62
CA TRP A 476 1.40 -11.88 -1.17
C TRP A 476 1.96 -12.35 0.17
N SER A 477 3.24 -12.74 0.15
CA SER A 477 4.05 -13.11 1.30
C SER A 477 5.39 -12.36 1.29
N ASN A 478 6.25 -12.62 2.27
CA ASN A 478 7.64 -12.18 2.27
C ASN A 478 8.59 -13.21 1.61
N ASN A 479 8.11 -14.08 0.72
CA ASN A 479 8.95 -15.00 -0.03
C ASN A 479 9.84 -14.29 -1.06
N VAL A 480 9.41 -13.12 -1.54
CA VAL A 480 10.15 -12.24 -2.46
C VAL A 480 11.07 -11.24 -1.77
N THR A 481 12.02 -10.70 -2.53
CA THR A 481 12.70 -9.45 -2.20
C THR A 481 11.66 -8.33 -2.05
N PRO A 482 11.79 -7.42 -1.05
CA PRO A 482 10.79 -6.39 -0.82
C PRO A 482 10.64 -5.43 -2.01
N VAL A 483 9.39 -5.21 -2.41
CA VAL A 483 8.98 -4.43 -3.59
C VAL A 483 8.97 -2.94 -3.25
N ASN A 484 9.32 -2.08 -4.21
CA ASN A 484 9.12 -0.63 -4.08
C ASN A 484 7.62 -0.33 -4.23
N LEU A 485 6.96 -0.04 -3.11
CA LEU A 485 5.52 0.18 -3.03
C LEU A 485 5.21 1.63 -2.62
N PHE A 486 4.18 2.21 -3.22
CA PHE A 486 3.35 3.23 -2.62
C PHE A 486 2.17 2.53 -1.95
N ARG A 487 2.05 2.64 -0.62
CA ARG A 487 1.06 1.94 0.21
C ARG A 487 0.20 2.93 0.97
N ILE A 488 -1.11 2.71 0.96
CA ILE A 488 -2.12 3.40 1.76
C ILE A 488 -2.90 2.36 2.56
N ASP A 489 -2.89 2.45 3.88
CA ASP A 489 -3.64 1.54 4.75
C ASP A 489 -4.41 2.28 5.87
N ARG A 490 -5.28 1.52 6.54
CA ARG A 490 -5.96 1.93 7.77
C ARG A 490 -5.30 1.20 8.95
N PRO A 491 -4.50 1.86 9.80
CA PRO A 491 -3.87 1.21 10.95
C PRO A 491 -4.88 0.53 11.88
N SER A 492 -5.93 1.25 12.29
CA SER A 492 -7.02 0.71 13.11
C SER A 492 -8.32 0.51 12.29
N PRO A 493 -9.13 -0.52 12.59
CA PRO A 493 -10.41 -0.75 11.93
C PRO A 493 -11.41 0.42 12.02
N PHE A 494 -12.35 0.48 11.07
CA PHE A 494 -13.46 1.45 11.02
C PHE A 494 -14.78 0.76 10.67
N ARG A 495 -15.93 1.38 10.94
CA ARG A 495 -17.23 0.81 10.54
C ARG A 495 -17.65 1.33 9.17
N LEU A 496 -18.11 0.44 8.30
CA LEU A 496 -18.72 0.79 7.02
C LEU A 496 -20.05 1.54 7.22
N PRO A 497 -20.46 2.44 6.30
CA PRO A 497 -21.68 3.23 6.41
C PRO A 497 -22.95 2.43 6.04
N GLY A 498 -24.11 2.93 6.47
CA GLY A 498 -25.42 2.38 6.09
C GLY A 498 -25.62 0.91 6.49
N LEU A 499 -26.24 0.12 5.61
CA LEU A 499 -26.48 -1.32 5.82
C LEU A 499 -25.17 -2.13 5.94
N LEU A 500 -24.08 -1.69 5.32
CA LEU A 500 -22.78 -2.37 5.38
C LEU A 500 -22.17 -2.36 6.80
N ARG A 501 -22.68 -1.54 7.72
CA ARG A 501 -22.33 -1.58 9.15
C ARG A 501 -22.58 -2.96 9.79
N LEU A 502 -23.48 -3.76 9.23
CA LEU A 502 -23.75 -5.14 9.66
C LEU A 502 -22.57 -6.09 9.42
N LEU A 503 -21.65 -5.76 8.49
CA LEU A 503 -20.46 -6.56 8.20
C LEU A 503 -19.35 -6.43 9.26
N GLY A 504 -19.54 -5.58 10.27
CA GLY A 504 -18.60 -5.36 11.36
C GLY A 504 -17.52 -4.29 11.06
N PRO A 505 -16.49 -4.18 11.90
CA PRO A 505 -15.32 -3.35 11.64
C PRO A 505 -14.54 -3.86 10.42
N ALA A 506 -14.22 -2.95 9.51
CA ALA A 506 -13.41 -3.15 8.32
C ALA A 506 -12.01 -2.55 8.51
N LYS A 507 -11.00 -3.23 7.98
CA LYS A 507 -9.66 -2.70 7.71
C LYS A 507 -9.42 -2.78 6.21
N VAL A 508 -8.71 -1.81 5.64
CA VAL A 508 -8.40 -1.79 4.19
C VAL A 508 -6.94 -1.45 3.95
N GLU A 509 -6.45 -1.94 2.82
CA GLU A 509 -5.11 -1.67 2.29
C GLU A 509 -5.18 -1.50 0.77
N PHE A 510 -4.39 -0.57 0.26
CA PHE A 510 -4.05 -0.44 -1.15
C PHE A 510 -2.55 -0.28 -1.27
N ALA A 511 -1.90 -1.01 -2.16
CA ALA A 511 -0.52 -0.74 -2.54
C ALA A 511 -0.31 -0.88 -4.04
N VAL A 512 0.64 -0.14 -4.58
CA VAL A 512 1.03 -0.20 -6.00
C VAL A 512 2.54 -0.04 -6.12
N GLY A 513 3.16 -0.83 -7.00
CA GLY A 513 4.61 -0.80 -7.23
C GLY A 513 5.01 -1.46 -8.53
N GLN A 514 6.32 -1.45 -8.78
CA GLN A 514 6.94 -2.02 -9.98
C GLN A 514 7.71 -3.30 -9.61
N LEU A 515 7.57 -4.33 -10.45
CA LEU A 515 8.23 -5.61 -10.28
C LEU A 515 9.58 -5.66 -11.03
N GLY A 516 10.52 -6.42 -10.48
CA GLY A 516 11.84 -6.67 -11.04
C GLY A 516 12.04 -8.10 -11.55
N GLY A 517 13.03 -8.30 -12.42
CA GLY A 517 13.49 -9.61 -12.86
C GLY A 517 12.80 -10.19 -14.11
N HIS A 518 11.71 -9.61 -14.59
CA HIS A 518 11.04 -10.07 -15.82
C HIS A 518 11.89 -9.82 -17.08
N THR A 519 12.03 -10.84 -17.92
CA THR A 519 12.68 -10.76 -19.24
C THR A 519 11.70 -10.42 -20.36
N VAL A 520 10.40 -10.63 -20.15
CA VAL A 520 9.30 -10.26 -21.05
C VAL A 520 8.30 -9.41 -20.28
N ALA A 521 7.85 -8.30 -20.88
CA ALA A 521 7.15 -7.24 -20.16
C ALA A 521 7.95 -6.77 -18.93
N ALA A 522 9.25 -6.49 -19.12
CA ALA A 522 10.10 -5.91 -18.08
C ALA A 522 9.49 -4.60 -17.55
N HIS A 523 9.82 -4.21 -16.31
CA HIS A 523 9.29 -2.98 -15.68
C HIS A 523 7.75 -2.96 -15.49
N ASN A 524 7.09 -4.13 -15.51
CA ASN A 524 5.65 -4.23 -15.26
C ASN A 524 5.29 -3.84 -13.81
N TRP A 525 4.02 -3.47 -13.65
CA TRP A 525 3.46 -2.94 -12.41
C TRP A 525 2.52 -3.95 -11.77
N ILE A 526 2.43 -3.89 -10.44
CA ILE A 526 1.45 -4.62 -9.66
C ILE A 526 0.70 -3.69 -8.71
N GLN A 527 -0.60 -3.89 -8.58
CA GLN A 527 -1.43 -3.31 -7.53
C GLN A 527 -1.99 -4.42 -6.65
N VAL A 528 -2.22 -4.11 -5.38
CA VAL A 528 -2.92 -4.96 -4.44
C VAL A 528 -3.93 -4.14 -3.64
N GLN A 529 -5.13 -4.68 -3.51
CA GLN A 529 -6.19 -4.22 -2.64
C GLN A 529 -6.51 -5.31 -1.64
N ARG A 530 -6.68 -4.95 -0.38
CA ARG A 530 -7.21 -5.85 0.64
C ARG A 530 -8.30 -5.18 1.44
N ILE A 531 -9.35 -5.94 1.73
CA ILE A 531 -10.32 -5.63 2.79
C ILE A 531 -10.35 -6.79 3.79
N SER A 532 -10.49 -6.48 5.08
CA SER A 532 -10.67 -7.47 6.14
C SER A 532 -11.80 -7.02 7.06
N LEU A 533 -12.77 -7.89 7.30
CA LEU A 533 -14.03 -7.64 7.99
C LEU A 533 -14.15 -8.53 9.23
N LYS A 534 -14.30 -7.93 10.41
CA LYS A 534 -14.62 -8.63 11.66
C LYS A 534 -16.14 -8.67 11.87
N THR A 535 -16.83 -9.49 11.07
CA THR A 535 -18.30 -9.59 11.13
C THR A 535 -18.78 -10.11 12.49
N PHE A 536 -18.01 -10.99 13.15
CA PHE A 536 -18.27 -11.43 14.53
C PHE A 536 -16.98 -11.46 15.34
N ARG A 537 -17.07 -11.44 16.68
CA ARG A 537 -15.88 -11.55 17.57
C ARG A 537 -15.04 -12.81 17.35
N ASN A 538 -15.63 -13.86 16.77
CA ASN A 538 -14.97 -15.12 16.45
C ASN A 538 -14.70 -15.31 14.95
N PHE A 539 -15.02 -14.36 14.08
CA PHE A 539 -14.97 -14.54 12.64
C PHE A 539 -14.35 -13.35 11.91
N GLU A 540 -13.28 -13.60 11.16
CA GLU A 540 -12.72 -12.69 10.16
C GLU A 540 -13.03 -13.22 8.76
N PHE A 541 -13.40 -12.32 7.86
CA PHE A 541 -13.44 -12.54 6.42
C PHE A 541 -12.51 -11.53 5.75
N GLY A 542 -11.67 -11.97 4.84
CA GLY A 542 -10.81 -11.13 4.03
C GLY A 542 -11.02 -11.39 2.55
N ALA A 543 -10.73 -10.37 1.75
CA ALA A 543 -10.59 -10.47 0.31
C ALA A 543 -9.37 -9.66 -0.12
N THR A 544 -8.46 -10.30 -0.86
CA THR A 544 -7.29 -9.67 -1.47
C THR A 544 -7.43 -9.77 -2.99
N HIS A 545 -7.39 -8.63 -3.68
CA HIS A 545 -7.33 -8.54 -5.14
C HIS A 545 -5.96 -8.04 -5.56
N THR A 546 -5.36 -8.64 -6.57
CA THR A 546 -4.12 -8.14 -7.17
C THR A 546 -4.24 -8.04 -8.68
N GLY A 547 -3.53 -7.07 -9.25
CA GLY A 547 -3.56 -6.75 -10.66
C GLY A 547 -2.17 -6.49 -11.20
N GLN A 548 -1.68 -7.31 -12.13
CA GLN A 548 -0.41 -7.11 -12.82
C GLN A 548 -0.68 -6.52 -14.21
N TRP A 549 -0.02 -5.42 -14.59
CA TRP A 549 -0.20 -4.76 -15.88
C TRP A 549 1.05 -4.02 -16.36
N GLY A 550 1.04 -3.57 -17.61
CA GLY A 550 2.10 -2.73 -18.18
C GLY A 550 3.43 -3.45 -18.38
N GLY A 551 4.52 -2.68 -18.43
CA GLY A 551 5.86 -3.14 -18.79
C GLY A 551 6.19 -3.04 -20.28
N ASP A 552 7.41 -3.39 -20.66
CA ASP A 552 7.97 -3.22 -21.99
C ASP A 552 7.14 -3.95 -23.06
N GLY A 553 6.65 -3.21 -24.06
CA GLY A 553 5.80 -3.73 -25.13
C GLY A 553 4.34 -3.98 -24.74
N GLN A 554 3.94 -3.70 -23.50
CA GLN A 554 2.56 -3.82 -23.02
C GLN A 554 1.87 -2.45 -22.85
N PRO A 555 0.53 -2.41 -22.80
CA PRO A 555 -0.21 -1.16 -22.55
C PRO A 555 0.04 -0.59 -21.15
N ASN A 556 0.65 0.60 -21.10
CA ASN A 556 1.03 1.29 -19.87
C ASN A 556 0.13 2.52 -19.56
N GLY A 557 0.31 3.09 -18.38
CA GLY A 557 -0.34 4.33 -17.94
C GLY A 557 -1.70 4.17 -17.26
N ILE A 558 -2.38 5.31 -17.08
CA ILE A 558 -3.55 5.47 -16.21
C ILE A 558 -4.79 4.68 -16.70
N GLY A 559 -4.96 4.51 -18.01
CA GLY A 559 -6.08 3.76 -18.59
C GLY A 559 -6.06 2.27 -18.21
N PRO A 560 -4.98 1.54 -18.55
CA PRO A 560 -4.76 0.16 -18.10
C PRO A 560 -4.79 0.00 -16.57
N PHE A 561 -4.22 0.95 -15.82
CA PHE A 561 -4.30 0.95 -14.36
C PHE A 561 -5.75 0.95 -13.84
N PHE A 562 -6.63 1.84 -14.34
CA PHE A 562 -8.04 1.83 -13.91
C PHE A 562 -8.80 0.56 -14.33
N LYS A 563 -8.40 -0.11 -15.41
CA LYS A 563 -8.97 -1.41 -15.79
C LYS A 563 -8.61 -2.52 -14.79
N VAL A 564 -7.38 -2.51 -14.28
CA VAL A 564 -6.91 -3.52 -13.32
C VAL A 564 -7.19 -3.16 -11.86
N LEU A 565 -7.63 -1.92 -11.59
CA LEU A 565 -8.03 -1.45 -10.26
C LEU A 565 -9.38 -2.03 -9.81
N LEU A 566 -10.31 -2.30 -10.73
CA LEU A 566 -11.58 -2.92 -10.40
C LEU A 566 -11.59 -4.38 -10.89
N PRO A 567 -12.09 -5.34 -10.09
CA PRO A 567 -12.28 -6.73 -10.51
C PRO A 567 -13.47 -6.90 -11.48
N LEU A 568 -13.62 -5.98 -12.43
CA LEU A 568 -14.64 -6.00 -13.48
C LEU A 568 -14.06 -6.67 -14.73
N HIS A 569 -14.28 -7.98 -14.79
CA HIS A 569 -13.68 -8.94 -15.72
C HIS A 569 -13.79 -8.55 -17.21
N GLU A 570 -12.68 -8.66 -17.97
CA GLU A 570 -12.73 -8.81 -19.44
C GLU A 570 -13.14 -10.25 -19.80
N LEU A 571 -14.44 -10.57 -19.67
CA LEU A 571 -14.99 -11.88 -20.02
C LEU A 571 -14.81 -12.20 -21.52
N GLY A 572 -13.80 -13.00 -21.85
CA GLY A 572 -13.76 -13.78 -23.10
C GLY A 572 -12.66 -13.48 -24.13
N ASN A 573 -11.64 -12.65 -23.86
CA ASN A 573 -10.63 -12.30 -24.88
C ASN A 573 -9.54 -13.36 -25.15
N GLU A 574 -9.25 -14.28 -24.22
CA GLU A 574 -8.16 -15.28 -24.43
C GLU A 574 -8.42 -16.26 -25.59
N LEU A 575 -9.68 -16.45 -26.00
CA LEU A 575 -10.04 -17.28 -27.15
C LEU A 575 -9.87 -16.56 -28.51
N VAL A 576 -9.50 -15.26 -28.53
CA VAL A 576 -9.53 -14.43 -29.75
C VAL A 576 -8.25 -13.61 -29.95
N GLY A 577 -7.08 -14.21 -29.70
CA GLY A 577 -5.78 -13.76 -30.25
C GLY A 577 -5.35 -12.32 -29.96
N LYS A 578 -5.97 -11.65 -28.97
CA LYS A 578 -5.63 -10.30 -28.53
C LYS A 578 -4.81 -10.42 -27.24
N PRO A 579 -3.70 -9.68 -27.09
CA PRO A 579 -2.94 -9.70 -25.85
C PRO A 579 -3.83 -9.23 -24.69
N SER A 580 -3.92 -10.06 -23.64
CA SER A 580 -4.59 -9.68 -22.39
C SER A 580 -3.85 -8.50 -21.78
N LEU A 581 -4.60 -7.45 -21.44
CA LEU A 581 -4.06 -6.15 -20.99
C LEU A 581 -3.51 -6.19 -19.56
N SER A 582 -3.88 -7.20 -18.78
CA SER A 582 -3.56 -7.33 -17.36
C SER A 582 -3.92 -8.71 -16.82
N VAL A 583 -3.22 -9.19 -15.79
CA VAL A 583 -3.62 -10.38 -15.00
C VAL A 583 -4.38 -9.94 -13.77
N GLN A 584 -5.44 -10.66 -13.39
CA GLN A 584 -6.16 -10.41 -12.15
C GLN A 584 -6.30 -11.69 -11.31
N ASP A 585 -5.85 -11.60 -10.07
CA ASP A 585 -5.91 -12.67 -9.09
C ASP A 585 -6.67 -12.20 -7.85
N LEU A 586 -7.56 -13.05 -7.33
CA LEU A 586 -8.46 -12.74 -6.23
C LEU A 586 -8.45 -13.88 -5.21
N SER A 587 -8.14 -13.59 -3.96
CA SER A 587 -8.22 -14.56 -2.87
C SER A 587 -9.20 -14.13 -1.79
N PHE A 588 -9.85 -15.12 -1.19
CA PHE A 588 -10.82 -14.95 -0.11
C PHE A 588 -10.34 -15.77 1.09
N ASP A 589 -10.11 -15.11 2.21
CA ASP A 589 -9.67 -15.75 3.44
C ASP A 589 -10.74 -15.70 4.53
N PHE A 590 -10.79 -16.75 5.33
CA PHE A 590 -11.74 -16.94 6.40
C PHE A 590 -10.97 -17.38 7.65
N GLN A 591 -11.31 -16.84 8.81
CA GLN A 591 -10.80 -17.30 10.11
C GLN A 591 -11.96 -17.45 11.08
N TYR A 592 -12.09 -18.62 11.71
CA TYR A 592 -13.09 -18.89 12.74
C TYR A 592 -12.44 -19.40 14.04
N ARG A 593 -12.72 -18.73 15.16
CA ARG A 593 -12.20 -19.08 16.49
C ARG A 593 -13.21 -19.92 17.27
N ILE A 594 -12.77 -21.10 17.72
CA ILE A 594 -13.55 -22.08 18.45
C ILE A 594 -13.22 -21.96 19.95
N GLY A 595 -13.93 -21.06 20.63
CA GLY A 595 -14.07 -21.07 22.10
C GLY A 595 -12.80 -21.08 22.95
N GLY A 596 -11.69 -20.49 22.49
CA GLY A 596 -10.41 -20.53 23.24
C GLY A 596 -9.67 -21.88 23.18
N VAL A 597 -10.04 -22.75 22.26
CA VAL A 597 -9.50 -24.11 22.06
C VAL A 597 -8.75 -24.25 20.74
N ALA A 598 -9.32 -23.72 19.65
CA ALA A 598 -8.74 -23.82 18.32
C ALA A 598 -9.14 -22.62 17.44
N THR A 599 -8.41 -22.40 16.36
CA THR A 599 -8.75 -21.50 15.25
C THR A 599 -8.66 -22.28 13.96
N PHE A 600 -9.76 -22.33 13.20
CA PHE A 600 -9.77 -22.77 11.81
C PHE A 600 -9.54 -21.56 10.91
N TYR A 601 -8.78 -21.74 9.83
CA TYR A 601 -8.63 -20.73 8.79
C TYR A 601 -8.46 -21.36 7.42
N THR A 602 -8.80 -20.61 6.37
CA THR A 602 -8.61 -21.04 4.98
C THR A 602 -8.51 -19.83 4.06
N GLU A 603 -7.69 -19.95 3.01
CA GLU A 603 -7.64 -19.05 1.86
C GLU A 603 -8.09 -19.82 0.61
N LEU A 604 -8.96 -19.21 -0.20
CA LEU A 604 -9.39 -19.71 -1.50
C LEU A 604 -8.93 -18.71 -2.56
N TRP A 605 -7.98 -19.11 -3.40
CA TRP A 605 -7.52 -18.30 -4.52
C TRP A 605 -8.22 -18.69 -5.82
N ALA A 606 -8.81 -17.69 -6.48
CA ALA A 606 -9.39 -17.76 -7.80
C ALA A 606 -8.64 -16.81 -8.76
N ARG A 607 -8.44 -17.25 -10.00
CA ARG A 607 -7.84 -16.45 -11.08
C ARG A 607 -8.87 -16.15 -12.16
N ASP A 608 -8.87 -14.92 -12.67
CA ASP A 608 -9.77 -14.45 -13.73
C ASP A 608 -11.25 -14.76 -13.45
N MET A 609 -11.66 -14.62 -12.18
CA MET A 609 -13.01 -14.91 -11.69
C MET A 609 -13.45 -13.78 -10.74
N PHE A 610 -14.73 -13.42 -10.79
CA PHE A 610 -15.29 -12.36 -9.94
C PHE A 610 -15.62 -12.89 -8.54
N THR A 611 -16.05 -14.15 -8.46
CA THR A 611 -16.28 -14.88 -7.20
C THR A 611 -15.64 -16.26 -7.26
N PRO A 612 -15.31 -16.89 -6.13
CA PRO A 612 -14.73 -18.23 -6.15
C PRO A 612 -15.77 -19.28 -6.59
N PHE A 613 -17.05 -18.93 -6.57
CA PHE A 613 -18.16 -19.81 -6.95
C PHE A 613 -18.36 -19.91 -8.47
N ASP A 614 -17.73 -19.03 -9.27
CA ASP A 614 -17.93 -18.98 -10.72
C ASP A 614 -17.38 -20.25 -11.42
N ASN A 615 -16.33 -20.87 -10.86
CA ASN A 615 -15.73 -22.13 -11.32
C ASN A 615 -14.86 -22.79 -10.23
N PHE A 616 -15.46 -23.69 -9.43
CA PHE A 616 -14.73 -24.45 -8.40
C PHE A 616 -13.52 -25.23 -8.93
N GLY A 617 -13.50 -25.58 -10.22
CA GLY A 617 -12.39 -26.30 -10.86
C GLY A 617 -11.15 -25.44 -11.20
N ARG A 618 -11.14 -24.16 -10.81
CA ARG A 618 -9.98 -23.26 -10.92
C ARG A 618 -9.53 -22.68 -9.57
N LEU A 619 -10.03 -23.21 -8.46
CA LEU A 619 -9.67 -22.76 -7.12
C LEU A 619 -8.44 -23.48 -6.58
N ALA A 620 -7.51 -22.71 -6.03
CA ALA A 620 -6.47 -23.22 -5.14
C ALA A 620 -6.89 -23.00 -3.68
N PRO A 621 -7.21 -24.07 -2.91
CA PRO A 621 -7.47 -23.97 -1.49
C PRO A 621 -6.19 -24.11 -0.66
N LEU A 622 -6.12 -23.35 0.43
CA LEU A 622 -5.19 -23.51 1.54
C LEU A 622 -6.00 -23.45 2.83
N GLY A 623 -5.71 -24.32 3.80
CA GLY A 623 -6.44 -24.38 5.06
C GLY A 623 -5.60 -24.85 6.22
N GLY A 624 -5.96 -24.43 7.42
CA GLY A 624 -5.23 -24.78 8.63
C GLY A 624 -6.06 -24.79 9.91
N LEU A 625 -5.50 -25.48 10.90
CA LEU A 625 -5.98 -25.55 12.28
C LEU A 625 -4.84 -25.13 13.21
N TYR A 626 -5.09 -24.12 14.04
CA TYR A 626 -4.18 -23.68 15.09
C TYR A 626 -4.79 -23.90 16.48
N PHE A 627 -4.08 -24.64 17.32
CA PHE A 627 -4.43 -24.90 18.71
C PHE A 627 -3.43 -24.15 19.60
N PRO A 628 -3.83 -23.06 20.30
CA PRO A 628 -2.90 -22.30 21.15
C PRO A 628 -2.41 -23.07 22.38
N ARG A 629 -3.02 -24.22 22.72
CA ARG A 629 -2.62 -25.06 23.86
C ARG A 629 -3.05 -26.50 23.65
N LEU A 630 -2.18 -27.45 24.00
CA LEU A 630 -2.54 -28.86 24.09
C LEU A 630 -3.04 -29.20 25.52
N PRO A 631 -3.94 -30.19 25.72
CA PRO A 631 -4.52 -30.47 27.04
C PRO A 631 -3.49 -30.85 28.10
N TRP A 632 -2.51 -31.68 27.73
CA TRP A 632 -1.40 -32.13 28.58
C TRP A 632 -0.16 -31.22 28.53
N LEU A 633 -0.05 -30.32 27.54
CA LEU A 633 1.06 -29.37 27.38
C LEU A 633 0.51 -27.95 27.15
N ARG A 634 0.11 -27.30 28.25
CA ARG A 634 -0.58 -25.99 28.22
C ARG A 634 0.25 -24.83 27.62
N ASN A 635 1.57 -25.00 27.55
CA ASN A 635 2.52 -24.06 26.94
C ASN A 635 2.96 -24.47 25.53
N THR A 636 2.39 -25.54 24.96
CA THR A 636 2.66 -25.99 23.60
C THR A 636 1.46 -25.67 22.72
N ASP A 637 1.68 -24.94 21.63
CA ASP A 637 0.72 -24.86 20.53
C ASP A 637 1.01 -25.90 19.44
N LEU A 638 0.00 -26.13 18.59
CA LEU A 638 0.05 -27.04 17.45
C LEU A 638 -0.61 -26.35 16.25
N ARG A 639 0.06 -26.34 15.11
CA ARG A 639 -0.46 -25.88 13.81
C ARG A 639 -0.42 -27.02 12.81
N LEU A 640 -1.51 -27.21 12.09
CA LEU A 640 -1.64 -28.11 10.95
C LEU A 640 -2.11 -27.27 9.77
N GLU A 641 -1.43 -27.36 8.62
CA GLU A 641 -1.76 -26.64 7.39
C GLU A 641 -1.67 -27.59 6.20
N SER A 642 -2.51 -27.35 5.19
CA SER A 642 -2.39 -27.98 3.88
C SER A 642 -2.84 -27.01 2.81
N GLY A 643 -2.26 -27.09 1.62
CA GLY A 643 -2.67 -26.28 0.49
C GLY A 643 -2.38 -26.98 -0.83
N TYR A 644 -3.02 -26.50 -1.88
CA TYR A 644 -3.20 -27.27 -3.10
C TYR A 644 -3.36 -26.35 -4.32
N THR A 645 -2.51 -26.51 -5.32
CA THR A 645 -2.52 -25.73 -6.59
C THR A 645 -2.63 -26.63 -7.84
N ASP A 646 -2.93 -27.91 -7.67
CA ASP A 646 -2.94 -29.00 -8.66
C ASP A 646 -4.39 -29.35 -9.13
N SER A 647 -5.13 -28.37 -9.66
CA SER A 647 -6.60 -28.48 -9.80
C SER A 647 -7.07 -29.68 -10.66
N PRO A 648 -7.69 -30.71 -10.07
CA PRO A 648 -7.99 -31.96 -10.77
C PRO A 648 -9.32 -31.93 -11.54
N LEU A 649 -10.11 -30.86 -11.37
CA LEU A 649 -11.46 -30.72 -11.91
C LEU A 649 -11.50 -29.99 -13.26
N ASN A 650 -10.35 -29.58 -13.80
CA ASN A 650 -10.27 -28.86 -15.07
C ASN A 650 -9.90 -29.82 -16.21
N THR A 651 -10.88 -30.21 -17.03
CA THR A 651 -10.73 -31.20 -18.11
C THR A 651 -10.13 -30.63 -19.41
N ALA A 652 -9.74 -29.35 -19.44
CA ALA A 652 -9.03 -28.76 -20.57
C ALA A 652 -7.52 -29.09 -20.49
N PRO A 653 -6.94 -29.88 -21.43
CA PRO A 653 -5.57 -30.39 -21.30
C PRO A 653 -4.51 -29.31 -21.05
N LEU A 654 -4.62 -28.19 -21.76
CA LEU A 654 -3.65 -27.09 -21.73
C LEU A 654 -3.61 -26.27 -20.43
N ILE A 655 -4.54 -26.48 -19.48
CA ILE A 655 -4.60 -25.64 -18.27
C ILE A 655 -3.96 -26.34 -17.06
N ASN A 656 -3.99 -27.68 -16.99
CA ASN A 656 -3.43 -28.46 -15.88
C ASN A 656 -1.97 -28.92 -16.08
N GLU A 657 -1.22 -28.19 -16.92
CA GLU A 657 0.20 -28.41 -17.26
C GLU A 657 1.14 -27.29 -16.75
N GLY A 658 0.64 -26.41 -15.88
CA GLY A 658 1.43 -25.34 -15.23
C GLY A 658 1.03 -23.92 -15.65
N PHE A 659 -0.08 -23.80 -16.39
CA PHE A 659 -0.54 -22.56 -17.01
C PHE A 659 -1.73 -21.90 -16.29
N LEU A 660 -2.24 -22.48 -15.19
CA LEU A 660 -3.34 -21.90 -14.40
C LEU A 660 -2.85 -20.92 -13.32
N HIS A 661 -2.11 -21.41 -12.32
CA HIS A 661 -1.69 -20.62 -11.16
C HIS A 661 -0.27 -20.07 -11.36
N TYR A 662 -0.02 -18.84 -10.91
CA TYR A 662 1.26 -18.10 -10.98
C TYR A 662 1.86 -17.82 -12.38
N TRP A 663 1.34 -18.37 -13.48
CA TRP A 663 1.81 -18.13 -14.85
C TRP A 663 0.80 -17.34 -15.70
N HIS A 664 1.22 -16.57 -16.70
CA HIS A 664 0.30 -15.95 -17.66
C HIS A 664 0.93 -15.76 -19.06
N SER A 665 0.10 -15.81 -20.10
CA SER A 665 0.51 -15.75 -21.51
C SER A 665 1.25 -14.45 -21.90
N THR A 666 0.81 -13.31 -21.35
CA THR A 666 1.49 -12.00 -21.51
C THR A 666 2.71 -11.86 -20.59
N TYR A 667 2.62 -12.36 -19.35
CA TYR A 667 3.62 -12.17 -18.29
C TYR A 667 4.34 -13.49 -18.00
N LYS A 668 5.18 -13.89 -18.95
CA LYS A 668 5.72 -15.27 -19.03
C LYS A 668 6.65 -15.67 -17.90
N ASN A 669 7.38 -14.74 -17.29
CA ASN A 669 8.15 -15.00 -16.06
C ASN A 669 7.24 -15.13 -14.81
N GLY A 670 5.92 -15.06 -15.00
CA GLY A 670 4.90 -15.29 -13.99
C GLY A 670 4.77 -14.16 -12.96
N TYR A 671 4.05 -14.53 -11.90
CA TYR A 671 3.72 -13.71 -10.75
C TYR A 671 4.91 -13.68 -9.76
N THR A 672 6.01 -13.11 -10.24
CA THR A 672 7.31 -13.11 -9.58
C THR A 672 7.85 -11.71 -9.30
N ASN A 673 8.78 -11.61 -8.35
CA ASN A 673 9.68 -10.47 -8.19
C ASN A 673 11.11 -10.98 -8.02
N ASP A 674 12.04 -10.48 -8.83
CA ASP A 674 13.42 -10.97 -8.94
C ASP A 674 13.52 -12.50 -9.16
N GLY A 675 12.54 -13.09 -9.85
CA GLY A 675 12.43 -14.53 -10.15
C GLY A 675 11.78 -15.40 -9.06
N MET A 676 11.44 -14.83 -7.90
CA MET A 676 10.79 -15.53 -6.80
C MET A 676 9.27 -15.28 -6.81
N ILE A 677 8.43 -16.25 -6.45
CA ILE A 677 6.96 -16.10 -6.38
C ILE A 677 6.57 -15.13 -5.25
N LEU A 678 5.75 -14.12 -5.55
CA LEU A 678 5.23 -13.16 -4.57
C LEU A 678 4.38 -13.84 -3.47
N GLY A 679 3.62 -14.86 -3.85
CA GLY A 679 2.72 -15.61 -2.97
C GLY A 679 3.40 -16.76 -2.21
N ASN A 680 2.79 -17.95 -2.27
CA ASN A 680 3.24 -19.14 -1.56
C ASN A 680 4.37 -19.87 -2.33
N ALA A 681 5.44 -20.20 -1.62
CA ALA A 681 6.60 -20.93 -2.16
C ALA A 681 6.31 -22.38 -2.61
N MET A 682 5.12 -22.90 -2.35
CA MET A 682 4.58 -24.15 -2.92
C MET A 682 4.55 -24.13 -4.45
N GLY A 683 4.30 -22.98 -5.06
CA GLY A 683 4.35 -22.81 -6.51
C GLY A 683 3.24 -23.52 -7.28
N ARG A 684 3.57 -23.93 -8.51
CA ARG A 684 2.63 -24.40 -9.54
C ARG A 684 2.37 -25.90 -9.43
N ILE A 685 1.09 -26.31 -9.52
CA ILE A 685 0.63 -27.70 -9.58
C ILE A 685 1.30 -28.57 -8.50
N ALA A 686 1.13 -28.10 -7.27
CA ALA A 686 1.76 -28.64 -6.09
C ALA A 686 0.77 -28.84 -4.95
N GLN A 687 1.17 -29.70 -4.01
CA GLN A 687 0.42 -30.06 -2.82
C GLN A 687 1.34 -29.95 -1.61
N MET A 688 0.87 -29.29 -0.56
CA MET A 688 1.61 -29.07 0.68
C MET A 688 0.86 -29.67 1.87
N TYR A 689 1.62 -30.27 2.78
CA TYR A 689 1.16 -30.65 4.12
C TYR A 689 2.21 -30.19 5.13
N GLN A 690 1.81 -29.39 6.11
CA GLN A 690 2.69 -28.86 7.13
C GLN A 690 2.11 -29.10 8.52
N ALA A 691 2.95 -29.56 9.45
CA ALA A 691 2.62 -29.69 10.85
C ALA A 691 3.74 -29.04 11.67
N SER A 692 3.41 -28.24 12.68
CA SER A 692 4.41 -27.74 13.62
C SER A 692 3.85 -27.59 15.02
N ALA A 693 4.70 -27.76 16.02
CA ALA A 693 4.36 -27.55 17.43
C ALA A 693 5.44 -26.72 18.10
N ALA A 694 5.06 -25.62 18.75
CA ALA A 694 5.99 -24.75 19.49
C ALA A 694 5.72 -24.80 20.99
N HIS A 695 6.73 -25.15 21.77
CA HIS A 695 6.72 -25.07 23.23
C HIS A 695 7.32 -23.75 23.70
N TRP A 696 6.59 -23.02 24.54
CA TRP A 696 6.98 -21.72 25.08
C TRP A 696 7.48 -21.86 26.53
N PHE A 697 8.78 -21.61 26.73
CA PHE A 697 9.40 -21.54 28.06
C PHE A 697 9.15 -20.17 28.71
N SER A 698 9.17 -19.12 27.90
CA SER A 698 8.79 -17.75 28.25
C SER A 698 8.13 -17.08 27.03
N PRO A 699 7.54 -15.87 27.17
CA PRO A 699 7.01 -15.11 26.04
C PRO A 699 8.02 -14.78 24.93
N THR A 700 9.31 -14.83 25.26
CA THR A 700 10.41 -14.55 24.33
C THR A 700 11.41 -15.71 24.28
N SER A 701 10.98 -16.93 24.64
CA SER A 701 11.77 -18.15 24.54
C SER A 701 10.89 -19.33 24.13
N ARG A 702 11.09 -19.84 22.91
CA ARG A 702 10.32 -20.95 22.32
C ARG A 702 11.21 -21.92 21.54
N LEU A 703 10.77 -23.18 21.52
CA LEU A 703 11.32 -24.25 20.68
C LEU A 703 10.18 -24.82 19.82
N GLN A 704 10.32 -24.73 18.50
CA GLN A 704 9.39 -25.24 17.52
C GLN A 704 9.99 -26.44 16.79
N VAL A 705 9.21 -27.50 16.65
CA VAL A 705 9.50 -28.63 15.76
C VAL A 705 8.47 -28.61 14.63
N SER A 706 8.90 -28.84 13.40
CA SER A 706 8.05 -28.82 12.22
C SER A 706 8.39 -29.93 11.23
N PHE A 707 7.37 -30.34 10.50
CA PHE A 707 7.41 -31.25 9.37
C PHE A 707 6.67 -30.59 8.20
N LYS A 708 7.30 -30.52 7.03
CA LYS A 708 6.65 -30.10 5.78
C LYS A 708 6.84 -31.18 4.73
N ARG A 709 5.79 -31.55 4.03
CA ARG A 709 5.84 -32.39 2.83
C ARG A 709 5.30 -31.61 1.64
N MET A 710 6.09 -31.60 0.58
CA MET A 710 5.76 -31.00 -0.70
C MET A 710 5.67 -32.09 -1.77
N GLN A 711 4.72 -31.97 -2.68
CA GLN A 711 4.57 -32.84 -3.85
C GLN A 711 4.26 -31.97 -5.06
N VAL A 712 4.88 -32.24 -6.21
CA VAL A 712 4.66 -31.55 -7.49
C VAL A 712 4.23 -32.60 -8.52
N SER A 713 3.17 -32.31 -9.26
CA SER A 713 2.55 -33.26 -10.18
C SER A 713 3.49 -33.68 -11.32
N PRO A 714 3.44 -34.96 -11.75
CA PRO A 714 4.12 -35.41 -12.96
C PRO A 714 3.63 -34.75 -14.26
N THR A 715 2.48 -34.05 -14.26
CA THR A 715 2.00 -33.27 -15.41
C THR A 715 2.75 -31.95 -15.60
N PHE A 716 3.34 -31.41 -14.53
CA PHE A 716 4.13 -30.18 -14.58
C PHE A 716 5.63 -30.48 -14.69
N VAL A 717 6.14 -31.43 -13.88
CA VAL A 717 7.56 -31.81 -13.86
C VAL A 717 7.69 -33.29 -14.23
N PRO A 718 8.45 -33.67 -15.27
CA PRO A 718 8.57 -35.08 -15.69
C PRO A 718 9.03 -36.01 -14.56
N GLY A 719 8.24 -37.05 -14.30
CA GLY A 719 8.44 -37.99 -13.18
C GLY A 719 7.90 -37.51 -11.82
N GLY A 720 7.34 -36.30 -11.77
CA GLY A 720 6.90 -35.62 -10.55
C GLY A 720 8.08 -35.23 -9.65
N ALA A 721 7.77 -34.66 -8.50
CA ALA A 721 8.74 -34.47 -7.43
C ALA A 721 8.08 -34.51 -6.06
N HIS A 722 8.82 -34.90 -5.02
CA HIS A 722 8.40 -34.68 -3.65
C HIS A 722 9.59 -34.54 -2.71
N TRP A 723 9.40 -33.77 -1.64
CA TRP A 723 10.39 -33.64 -0.59
C TRP A 723 9.75 -33.51 0.78
N ASN A 724 10.51 -33.89 1.80
CA ASN A 724 10.11 -33.83 3.20
C ASN A 724 11.16 -33.05 3.98
N ASP A 725 10.72 -31.97 4.63
CA ASP A 725 11.51 -31.15 5.53
C ASP A 725 11.18 -31.53 6.97
N TYR A 726 12.20 -31.81 7.77
CA TYR A 726 12.11 -31.97 9.22
C TYR A 726 12.94 -30.87 9.86
N ALA A 727 12.31 -29.89 10.52
CA ALA A 727 13.00 -28.73 11.05
C ALA A 727 12.76 -28.51 12.54
N VAL A 728 13.82 -28.02 13.22
CA VAL A 728 13.81 -27.56 14.60
C VAL A 728 14.28 -26.11 14.63
N GLN A 729 13.47 -25.23 15.20
CA GLN A 729 13.77 -23.82 15.37
C GLN A 729 13.70 -23.45 16.85
N HIS A 730 14.76 -22.82 17.36
CA HIS A 730 14.82 -22.27 18.71
C HIS A 730 15.03 -20.77 18.62
N GLU A 731 14.32 -20.03 19.46
CA GLU A 731 14.37 -18.57 19.56
C GLU A 731 14.32 -18.18 21.03
N GLN A 732 15.30 -17.41 21.52
CA GLN A 732 15.40 -17.00 22.91
C GLN A 732 15.98 -15.59 23.06
N GLN A 733 15.29 -14.72 23.80
CA GLN A 733 15.82 -13.47 24.31
C GLN A 733 16.55 -13.70 25.66
N LEU A 734 17.76 -13.19 25.75
CA LEU A 734 18.58 -13.14 26.96
C LEU A 734 18.29 -11.85 27.75
N LYS A 735 18.55 -11.88 29.06
CA LYS A 735 18.42 -10.70 29.94
C LYS A 735 19.28 -9.50 29.50
N SER A 736 20.32 -9.74 28.70
CA SER A 736 21.21 -8.73 28.11
C SER A 736 20.63 -8.00 26.89
N GLY A 737 19.41 -8.32 26.43
CA GLY A 737 18.80 -7.74 25.23
C GLY A 737 19.22 -8.43 23.91
N PHE A 738 20.14 -9.39 23.98
CA PHE A 738 20.47 -10.26 22.86
C PHE A 738 19.39 -11.32 22.64
N TRP A 739 19.13 -11.63 21.37
CA TRP A 739 18.35 -12.76 20.90
C TRP A 739 19.29 -13.78 20.26
N ILE A 740 19.09 -15.05 20.58
CA ILE A 740 19.67 -16.18 19.86
C ILE A 740 18.54 -16.84 19.09
N LYS A 741 18.71 -16.99 17.77
CA LYS A 741 17.86 -17.86 16.96
C LYS A 741 18.73 -18.93 16.32
N SER A 742 18.32 -20.18 16.41
CA SER A 742 19.03 -21.31 15.79
C SER A 742 18.04 -22.21 15.08
N PHE A 743 18.40 -22.66 13.89
CA PHE A 743 17.54 -23.46 13.03
C PHE A 743 18.34 -24.64 12.45
N LEU A 744 17.71 -25.81 12.41
CA LEU A 744 18.24 -27.01 11.78
C LEU A 744 17.11 -27.67 10.99
N GLN A 745 17.29 -27.83 9.68
CA GLN A 745 16.40 -28.57 8.80
C GLN A 745 17.16 -29.73 8.14
N VAL A 746 16.54 -30.90 8.15
CA VAL A 746 16.92 -32.05 7.32
C VAL A 746 15.86 -32.18 6.23
N GLU A 747 16.27 -31.94 5.00
CA GLU A 747 15.45 -32.00 3.79
C GLU A 747 15.79 -33.30 3.04
N GLN A 748 14.77 -34.06 2.68
CA GLN A 748 14.91 -35.32 1.92
C GLN A 748 14.22 -35.16 0.56
N LEU A 749 15.03 -35.08 -0.49
CA LEU A 749 14.61 -34.76 -1.86
C LEU A 749 14.47 -36.05 -2.69
N GLN A 750 13.30 -36.26 -3.28
CA GLN A 750 13.11 -37.22 -4.37
C GLN A 750 12.61 -36.45 -5.60
N TYR A 751 13.57 -36.09 -6.46
CA TYR A 751 13.35 -35.16 -7.56
C TYR A 751 14.00 -35.68 -8.86
N PRO A 752 13.37 -36.63 -9.58
CA PRO A 752 13.93 -37.29 -10.76
C PRO A 752 14.54 -36.37 -11.83
N ALA A 753 13.97 -35.19 -12.06
CA ALA A 753 14.50 -34.21 -13.01
C ALA A 753 15.83 -33.54 -12.56
N LEU A 754 16.12 -33.52 -11.25
CA LEU A 754 17.38 -33.00 -10.67
C LEU A 754 18.39 -34.12 -10.38
N SER A 755 17.91 -35.27 -9.90
CA SER A 755 18.72 -36.44 -9.56
C SER A 755 17.87 -37.72 -9.59
N LEU A 756 18.42 -38.79 -10.17
CA LEU A 756 17.80 -40.13 -10.15
C LEU A 756 17.80 -40.73 -8.74
N ASP A 757 18.83 -40.42 -7.94
CA ASP A 757 18.96 -40.88 -6.57
C ASP A 757 18.27 -39.93 -5.59
N ARG A 758 17.77 -40.49 -4.48
CA ARG A 758 17.24 -39.69 -3.37
C ARG A 758 18.37 -38.92 -2.71
N ALA A 759 18.29 -37.59 -2.74
CA ALA A 759 19.25 -36.71 -2.11
C ALA A 759 18.81 -36.30 -0.69
N SER A 760 19.77 -35.89 0.12
CA SER A 760 19.52 -35.24 1.41
C SER A 760 20.31 -33.95 1.52
N ASN A 761 19.72 -32.97 2.18
CA ASN A 761 20.32 -31.69 2.46
C ASN A 761 20.13 -31.38 3.95
N ILE A 762 21.18 -30.84 4.59
CA ILE A 762 21.12 -30.35 5.96
C ILE A 762 21.41 -28.86 5.91
N SER A 763 20.41 -28.08 6.32
CA SER A 763 20.48 -26.63 6.46
C SER A 763 20.55 -26.28 7.94
N ALA A 764 21.64 -25.69 8.39
CA ALA A 764 21.82 -25.27 9.78
C ALA A 764 22.16 -23.78 9.84
N SER A 765 21.50 -23.01 10.71
CA SER A 765 21.81 -21.59 10.91
C SER A 765 21.83 -21.19 12.38
N LEU A 766 22.63 -20.16 12.65
CA LEU A 766 22.70 -19.47 13.93
C LEU A 766 22.67 -17.96 13.64
N GLU A 767 21.71 -17.29 14.25
CA GLU A 767 21.55 -15.84 14.26
C GLU A 767 21.76 -15.31 15.68
N LEU A 768 22.66 -14.34 15.81
CA LEU A 768 22.77 -13.51 16.99
C LEU A 768 22.26 -12.11 16.64
N SER A 769 21.25 -11.67 17.37
CA SER A 769 20.57 -10.39 17.17
C SER A 769 20.60 -9.59 18.47
N TYR A 770 20.73 -8.28 18.39
CA TYR A 770 20.68 -7.36 19.53
C TYR A 770 19.64 -6.29 19.26
N SER A 771 18.65 -6.17 20.13
CA SER A 771 17.66 -5.11 20.08
C SER A 771 17.86 -4.21 21.30
N PRO A 772 18.52 -3.04 21.15
CA PRO A 772 18.56 -2.08 22.24
C PRO A 772 17.16 -1.55 22.46
N GLY A 773 16.62 -1.76 23.66
CA GLY A 773 15.28 -1.27 24.01
C GLY A 773 15.13 0.22 23.68
N ARG A 774 14.01 0.59 23.05
CA ARG A 774 13.78 1.95 22.55
C ARG A 774 13.87 2.96 23.71
N MET A 775 14.96 3.71 23.78
CA MET A 775 15.10 4.81 24.74
C MET A 775 14.23 5.98 24.30
N GLY A 776 13.07 6.14 24.93
CA GLY A 776 12.34 7.40 24.91
C GLY A 776 13.22 8.49 25.53
N LYS A 777 13.71 9.43 24.72
CA LYS A 777 14.18 10.71 25.24
C LYS A 777 12.95 11.61 25.36
N HIS A 778 12.49 11.79 26.60
CA HIS A 778 11.51 12.81 26.98
C HIS A 778 12.03 14.23 26.66
#